data_AF-A0A1X0RGQ5-F1
#
_entry.id   AF-A0A1X0RGQ5-F1
#
_cell.length_a   1.000
_cell.length_b   1.000
_cell.length_c   1.000
_cell.angle_alpha   90.00
_cell.angle_beta   90.00
_cell.angle_gamma   90.00
#
_symmetry.space_group_name_H-M   'P 1'
#
loop_
_entity.id
_entity.type
_entity.pdbx_description
1 polymer ?
#
loop_
_entity_poly.entity_id
_entity_poly.type
_entity_poly.pdbx_seq_one_letter_code
_entity_poly.pdbx_strand_id
1 'polypeptide(L)'
;MTENTKLVDTEDITTDATTSAPTPTTTSTSTEVLTTATATTTTTTAALDESTVHSEPNILEWDSDDIKKEPHPLSIQTLDQYESDPWAQPEDNENDLLTEHDTLVEEQQQKKLEAPAAITTTSVDTTPPVAGTIASPTIAEPATATTVPSKSQDTSASFQNVQDKDTIDDLKVSGQLPKWLVGEYFTVGPGTFDVKYSRKIEIDGEIQLVSAFYTFGHWFDALPLVNRFDLNGQRNTITYRNRLTSRRLIEKIRDHHGYSPLHPAGLFMSNTNQTVLSKILKTAAKPNKPDAEPCSARILTKIPGLDGRLFCQNHANHIQELDPFDLKPTQLLTWNEINPAFKGTSSCPNGQYDSRTGEYINFTMEVGYQTVKYHFFSISDQNPKGSLITSLTAPMAYVNSFLITPKYIIFVLHPMLATSGGVKYNWCESIMDSFSFKPSEPTLFYVISRERREVMTVYRSDPCFVMNLINAYEVNDTIFLDMICYKDDTIVRQLTTQYLREPHTMKPSRLLGSEVRRYRLSHLEDEHVTYLSKRPAKSRFSLPLFKVFKNDTTQTKYSENATNRWYSWMPIATYEQRIQPSIELPQINPNFKMYKHSIMYGLGFSASNSLKDGAIWDSIVKTNLETKSIMTSWHQEGCYPSEPVFIPRPSIGPEDQVGEDEGVLLSVVMNAATSSSFLLVLDATSLQVLATADLERLVPISFAHGSYRLLETH
;
A
#
# COMPACT_ATOMS: atom_id res chain seq x y z
N MET A 1 -33.26 9.60 -47.67
CA MET A 1 -34.71 9.66 -47.92
C MET A 1 -35.38 10.03 -46.62
N THR A 2 -36.22 11.04 -46.72
CA THR A 2 -36.81 11.92 -45.70
C THR A 2 -38.04 11.34 -45.01
N GLU A 3 -38.31 11.84 -43.79
CA GLU A 3 -39.61 12.14 -43.11
C GLU A 3 -39.50 11.72 -41.63
N ASN A 4 -39.56 12.55 -40.57
CA ASN A 4 -40.24 13.82 -40.21
C ASN A 4 -41.76 13.75 -40.04
N THR A 5 -42.23 13.71 -38.78
CA THR A 5 -43.53 14.21 -38.28
C THR A 5 -43.46 14.19 -36.73
N LYS A 6 -43.27 15.32 -36.05
CA LYS A 6 -44.19 16.42 -35.65
C LYS A 6 -44.85 16.23 -34.27
N LEU A 7 -44.52 17.19 -33.41
CA LEU A 7 -45.15 17.60 -32.15
C LEU A 7 -46.62 18.03 -32.33
N VAL A 8 -47.41 17.85 -31.27
CA VAL A 8 -48.64 18.61 -30.99
C VAL A 8 -48.67 18.94 -29.49
N ASP A 9 -48.61 20.23 -29.17
CA ASP A 9 -49.06 20.85 -27.93
C ASP A 9 -50.56 21.20 -28.04
N THR A 10 -51.31 21.19 -26.94
CA THR A 10 -52.48 22.07 -26.73
C THR A 10 -52.92 22.11 -25.25
N GLU A 11 -52.63 23.27 -24.65
CA GLU A 11 -53.37 24.14 -23.69
C GLU A 11 -54.40 23.64 -22.64
N ASP A 12 -54.28 24.34 -21.50
CA ASP A 12 -55.09 24.45 -20.29
C ASP A 12 -56.58 24.80 -20.48
N ILE A 13 -57.43 24.29 -19.57
CA ILE A 13 -58.62 24.99 -19.03
C ILE A 13 -58.79 24.67 -17.53
N THR A 14 -59.01 25.74 -16.77
CA THR A 14 -59.21 25.93 -15.32
C THR A 14 -60.57 25.50 -14.74
N THR A 15 -60.67 25.55 -13.39
CA THR A 15 -61.82 25.51 -12.43
C THR A 15 -61.98 24.16 -11.71
N ASP A 16 -62.16 24.03 -10.39
CA ASP A 16 -62.77 24.93 -9.40
C ASP A 16 -62.28 24.61 -7.97
N ALA A 17 -62.38 25.60 -7.08
CA ALA A 17 -62.00 25.54 -5.67
C ALA A 17 -63.21 25.27 -4.75
N THR A 18 -63.04 24.42 -3.72
CA THR A 18 -63.91 24.44 -2.52
C THR A 18 -63.19 23.95 -1.26
N THR A 19 -62.94 24.91 -0.35
CA THR A 19 -63.15 24.90 1.12
C THR A 19 -62.81 23.67 1.98
N SER A 20 -61.87 23.85 2.92
CA SER A 20 -62.16 23.79 4.37
C SER A 20 -60.94 24.20 5.22
N ALA A 21 -61.18 25.08 6.19
CA ALA A 21 -60.26 25.49 7.25
C ALA A 21 -60.41 24.58 8.48
N PRO A 22 -59.45 24.60 9.42
CA PRO A 22 -59.83 24.57 10.84
C PRO A 22 -59.14 25.69 11.66
N THR A 23 -59.91 26.21 12.62
CA THR A 23 -59.54 27.20 13.64
C THR A 23 -59.37 26.48 15.01
N PRO A 24 -58.58 27.01 15.97
CA PRO A 24 -58.01 26.27 17.09
C PRO A 24 -58.78 26.45 18.42
N THR A 25 -58.46 25.62 19.44
CA THR A 25 -58.79 25.83 20.87
C THR A 25 -57.89 24.88 21.71
N THR A 26 -56.87 25.36 22.43
CA THR A 26 -56.77 25.94 23.80
C THR A 26 -56.50 24.94 24.96
N THR A 27 -55.32 25.15 25.57
CA THR A 27 -54.96 25.14 27.02
C THR A 27 -54.98 23.86 27.88
N SER A 28 -53.81 23.55 28.46
CA SER A 28 -53.62 23.53 29.93
C SER A 28 -52.14 23.69 30.32
N THR A 29 -51.87 24.67 31.17
CA THR A 29 -50.62 24.99 31.87
C THR A 29 -50.47 24.18 33.16
N SER A 30 -49.23 23.85 33.55
CA SER A 30 -48.85 23.64 34.95
C SER A 30 -47.41 24.11 35.18
N THR A 31 -47.30 25.04 36.11
CA THR A 31 -46.10 25.72 36.63
C THR A 31 -45.55 24.94 37.81
N GLU A 32 -44.22 24.79 37.96
CA GLU A 32 -43.53 24.70 39.27
C GLU A 32 -42.03 24.95 39.07
N VAL A 33 -41.54 26.15 39.41
CA VAL A 33 -40.92 26.57 40.69
C VAL A 33 -39.39 26.38 40.70
N LEU A 34 -38.74 27.54 40.71
CA LEU A 34 -37.32 27.80 40.90
C LEU A 34 -36.97 27.58 42.38
N THR A 35 -35.97 26.76 42.68
CA THR A 35 -35.29 26.77 43.99
C THR A 35 -33.81 27.01 43.81
N THR A 36 -33.41 28.23 44.15
CA THR A 36 -32.06 28.67 44.47
C THR A 36 -31.60 28.02 45.77
N ALA A 37 -30.42 27.39 45.77
CA ALA A 37 -29.70 27.02 46.98
C ALA A 37 -28.28 27.60 46.92
N THR A 38 -28.08 28.65 47.71
CA THR A 38 -26.79 29.20 48.14
C THR A 38 -26.02 28.16 48.94
N ALA A 39 -24.75 27.95 48.59
CA ALA A 39 -23.80 27.23 49.44
C ALA A 39 -22.56 28.10 49.69
N THR A 40 -22.31 28.26 50.98
CA THR A 40 -21.43 29.19 51.67
C THR A 40 -19.97 28.76 51.57
N THR A 41 -19.08 29.73 51.39
CA THR A 41 -17.64 29.61 51.53
C THR A 41 -17.27 29.18 52.96
N THR A 42 -16.54 28.07 53.10
CA THR A 42 -15.72 27.81 54.30
C THR A 42 -14.42 27.16 53.89
N THR A 43 -13.34 27.90 54.08
CA THR A 43 -11.95 27.50 53.85
C THR A 43 -11.48 26.62 54.99
N THR A 44 -11.03 25.38 54.73
CA THR A 44 -9.97 24.77 55.54
C THR A 44 -9.18 23.75 54.73
N THR A 45 -7.87 23.94 54.76
CA THR A 45 -6.77 23.22 54.12
C THR A 45 -6.56 21.81 54.67
N ALA A 46 -6.31 20.83 53.80
CA ALA A 46 -5.35 19.74 54.04
C ALA A 46 -5.00 19.04 52.72
N ALA A 47 -3.71 18.85 52.50
CA ALA A 47 -3.06 18.45 51.25
C ALA A 47 -3.29 16.99 50.85
N LEU A 48 -3.42 16.74 49.55
CA LEU A 48 -3.07 15.48 48.89
C LEU A 48 -2.39 15.76 47.55
N ASP A 49 -1.32 15.01 47.35
CA ASP A 49 -0.22 15.13 46.40
C ASP A 49 -0.65 14.74 44.97
N GLU A 50 -0.57 15.67 44.01
CA GLU A 50 -0.61 15.37 42.58
C GLU A 50 0.77 15.62 41.99
N SER A 51 1.54 14.55 41.80
CA SER A 51 2.75 14.58 40.98
C SER A 51 2.38 14.34 39.51
N THR A 52 1.99 15.41 38.81
CA THR A 52 1.93 15.44 37.34
C THR A 52 3.36 15.61 36.81
N VAL A 53 3.95 14.52 36.30
CA VAL A 53 5.20 14.59 35.55
C VAL A 53 4.88 15.13 34.15
N HIS A 54 5.15 16.43 33.95
CA HIS A 54 5.28 17.02 32.63
C HIS A 54 6.51 16.41 31.94
N SER A 55 6.31 15.56 30.93
CA SER A 55 7.37 15.20 29.98
C SER A 55 7.40 16.23 28.86
N GLU A 56 8.45 17.05 28.82
CA GLU A 56 8.73 17.95 27.70
C GLU A 56 8.92 17.16 26.39
N PRO A 57 8.52 17.71 25.22
CA PRO A 57 8.72 17.06 23.94
C PRO A 57 10.17 17.21 23.48
N ASN A 58 10.95 16.13 23.52
CA ASN A 58 12.21 16.06 22.78
C ASN A 58 11.91 16.00 21.27
N ILE A 59 11.99 17.16 20.61
CA ILE A 59 12.11 17.24 19.15
C ILE A 59 13.55 16.85 18.84
N LEU A 60 13.76 15.66 18.29
CA LEU A 60 15.07 15.27 17.74
C LEU A 60 15.24 15.99 16.41
N GLU A 61 15.98 17.11 16.42
CA GLU A 61 16.50 17.72 15.20
C GLU A 61 17.52 16.76 14.59
N TRP A 62 17.23 16.27 13.38
CA TRP A 62 18.20 15.54 12.57
C TRP A 62 18.85 16.56 11.64
N ASP A 63 20.02 17.07 12.04
CA ASP A 63 20.85 17.93 11.20
C ASP A 63 21.25 17.15 9.94
N SER A 64 20.84 17.65 8.78
CA SER A 64 21.04 17.02 7.47
C SER A 64 22.46 17.17 6.91
N ASP A 65 23.39 17.75 7.67
CA ASP A 65 24.69 18.19 7.17
C ASP A 65 25.89 17.35 7.64
N ASP A 66 25.70 16.28 8.42
CA ASP A 66 26.81 15.45 8.93
C ASP A 66 26.74 13.94 8.60
N ILE A 67 26.22 13.59 7.41
CA ILE A 67 26.54 12.28 6.82
C ILE A 67 27.92 12.40 6.17
N LYS A 68 28.97 12.28 6.99
CA LYS A 68 30.23 11.74 6.48
C LYS A 68 29.90 10.35 5.92
N LYS A 69 30.25 10.12 4.66
CA LYS A 69 30.21 8.81 4.00
C LYS A 69 31.16 7.85 4.72
N GLU A 70 30.76 7.35 5.88
CA GLU A 70 31.41 6.18 6.46
C GLU A 70 30.83 4.93 5.78
N PRO A 71 31.68 3.95 5.43
CA PRO A 71 31.20 2.67 4.91
C PRO A 71 30.29 1.99 5.94
N HIS A 72 29.20 1.40 5.45
CA HIS A 72 28.23 0.67 6.27
C HIS A 72 28.95 -0.41 7.10
N PRO A 73 28.66 -0.59 8.40
CA PRO A 73 29.30 -1.62 9.25
C PRO A 73 29.03 -3.08 8.84
N LEU A 74 28.28 -3.30 7.75
CA LEU A 74 28.03 -4.62 7.14
C LEU A 74 28.85 -4.82 5.85
N SER A 75 29.75 -3.88 5.49
CA SER A 75 30.57 -4.02 4.29
C SER A 75 31.65 -5.11 4.40
N ILE A 76 31.83 -5.70 5.59
CA ILE A 76 32.70 -6.84 5.85
C ILE A 76 32.07 -7.68 6.98
N GLN A 77 31.24 -8.66 6.64
CA GLN A 77 30.96 -9.80 7.51
C GLN A 77 31.76 -11.00 6.99
N THR A 78 32.45 -11.69 7.91
CA THR A 78 33.26 -12.87 7.63
C THR A 78 32.39 -14.07 7.24
N LEU A 79 32.97 -14.94 6.42
CA LEU A 79 32.34 -15.96 5.57
C LEU A 79 31.56 -17.09 6.28
N ASP A 80 31.42 -17.08 7.60
CA ASP A 80 31.06 -18.28 8.37
C ASP A 80 29.54 -18.48 8.57
N GLN A 81 28.66 -17.74 7.89
CA GLN A 81 27.21 -17.83 8.09
C GLN A 81 26.36 -18.07 6.82
N TYR A 82 26.95 -18.33 5.66
CA TYR A 82 26.18 -18.62 4.43
C TYR A 82 26.86 -19.69 3.56
N GLU A 83 26.89 -20.94 4.03
CA GLU A 83 27.21 -22.08 3.17
C GLU A 83 25.95 -22.58 2.47
N SER A 84 25.66 -22.01 1.30
CA SER A 84 25.22 -22.73 0.08
C SER A 84 24.88 -21.68 -0.98
N ASP A 85 25.76 -21.52 -1.97
CA ASP A 85 25.49 -20.73 -3.18
C ASP A 85 24.72 -21.63 -4.18
N PRO A 86 23.41 -21.42 -4.43
CA PRO A 86 22.64 -22.27 -5.33
C PRO A 86 22.81 -21.88 -6.81
N TRP A 87 23.64 -20.87 -7.11
CA TRP A 87 23.89 -20.37 -8.46
C TRP A 87 25.35 -20.56 -8.92
N ALA A 88 26.17 -21.25 -8.13
CA ALA A 88 27.47 -21.72 -8.57
C ALA A 88 27.27 -22.72 -9.73
N GLN A 89 27.60 -22.30 -10.95
CA GLN A 89 27.70 -23.21 -12.10
C GLN A 89 28.95 -24.10 -11.91
N PRO A 90 28.91 -25.40 -12.25
CA PRO A 90 30.09 -26.25 -12.20
C PRO A 90 31.12 -25.82 -13.26
N GLU A 91 32.35 -25.57 -12.79
CA GLU A 91 33.65 -25.56 -13.47
C GLU A 91 33.67 -25.63 -15.02
N ASP A 92 33.86 -24.47 -15.66
CA ASP A 92 34.51 -24.38 -16.97
C ASP A 92 35.88 -23.70 -16.77
N ASN A 93 36.92 -24.51 -16.60
CA ASN A 93 38.30 -24.14 -16.90
C ASN A 93 39.15 -25.41 -16.95
N GLU A 94 39.24 -26.03 -18.12
CA GLU A 94 40.51 -26.58 -18.62
C GLU A 94 40.39 -26.92 -20.11
N ASN A 95 41.44 -26.55 -20.86
CA ASN A 95 41.68 -26.78 -22.29
C ASN A 95 41.12 -25.74 -23.27
N ASP A 96 41.72 -24.54 -23.24
CA ASP A 96 41.89 -23.72 -24.44
C ASP A 96 43.38 -23.68 -24.82
N LEU A 97 43.88 -24.80 -25.34
CA LEU A 97 45.14 -24.86 -26.07
C LEU A 97 45.06 -25.94 -27.16
N LEU A 98 45.17 -25.47 -28.42
CA LEU A 98 45.65 -26.15 -29.63
C LEU A 98 44.63 -26.74 -30.63
N THR A 99 44.52 -25.98 -31.72
CA THR A 99 44.57 -26.39 -33.14
C THR A 99 43.37 -27.03 -33.84
N GLU A 100 43.03 -26.38 -34.96
CA GLU A 100 42.25 -26.84 -36.11
C GLU A 100 42.67 -28.23 -36.60
N HIS A 101 41.70 -29.11 -36.91
CA HIS A 101 41.60 -29.90 -38.15
C HIS A 101 40.41 -30.89 -38.12
N ASP A 102 39.60 -30.82 -39.18
CA ASP A 102 38.95 -31.91 -39.92
C ASP A 102 37.93 -32.91 -39.29
N THR A 103 36.71 -32.80 -39.85
CA THR A 103 35.89 -33.84 -40.49
C THR A 103 35.17 -34.95 -39.70
N LEU A 104 33.83 -34.94 -39.90
CA LEU A 104 32.92 -36.01 -40.37
C LEU A 104 32.64 -37.29 -39.54
N VAL A 105 31.41 -37.78 -39.80
CA VAL A 105 30.83 -39.12 -39.60
C VAL A 105 30.02 -39.27 -38.30
N GLU A 106 28.69 -39.11 -38.33
CA GLU A 106 27.64 -40.09 -38.71
C GLU A 106 27.29 -41.12 -37.61
N GLU A 107 26.04 -40.99 -37.16
CA GLU A 107 25.01 -42.04 -37.06
C GLU A 107 25.08 -43.21 -36.06
N GLN A 108 23.95 -43.31 -35.34
CA GLN A 108 23.21 -44.52 -34.96
C GLN A 108 23.72 -45.38 -33.79
N GLN A 109 22.96 -45.41 -32.69
CA GLN A 109 22.03 -46.53 -32.45
C GLN A 109 21.11 -46.32 -31.23
N GLN A 110 19.84 -46.60 -31.45
CA GLN A 110 18.74 -46.63 -30.50
C GLN A 110 18.09 -48.02 -30.56
N LYS A 111 17.88 -48.67 -29.40
CA LYS A 111 16.83 -49.66 -29.02
C LYS A 111 17.35 -50.50 -27.85
N LYS A 112 16.70 -50.65 -26.68
CA LYS A 112 15.32 -51.02 -26.27
C LYS A 112 15.43 -52.34 -25.51
N LEU A 113 14.96 -52.44 -24.25
CA LEU A 113 14.18 -53.60 -23.75
C LEU A 113 13.61 -53.35 -22.34
N GLU A 114 12.35 -53.77 -22.19
CA GLU A 114 11.43 -53.61 -21.06
C GLU A 114 11.49 -54.78 -20.06
N ALA A 115 10.82 -54.59 -18.90
CA ALA A 115 10.68 -55.46 -17.71
C ALA A 115 9.85 -56.77 -17.94
N PRO A 116 9.53 -57.64 -16.93
CA PRO A 116 8.55 -57.33 -15.85
C PRO A 116 8.63 -58.05 -14.46
N ALA A 117 8.01 -57.39 -13.46
CA ALA A 117 7.18 -57.77 -12.27
C ALA A 117 7.16 -59.15 -11.54
N ALA A 118 7.01 -59.10 -10.18
CA ALA A 118 5.99 -59.76 -9.30
C ALA A 118 6.41 -59.68 -7.79
N ILE A 119 5.70 -59.01 -6.85
CA ILE A 119 4.56 -59.40 -5.95
C ILE A 119 4.80 -60.59 -4.98
N THR A 120 4.76 -60.36 -3.66
CA THR A 120 4.07 -61.20 -2.63
C THR A 120 3.84 -60.45 -1.29
N THR A 121 2.94 -60.98 -0.46
CA THR A 121 1.99 -60.38 0.49
C THR A 121 2.25 -60.60 2.00
N THR A 122 1.68 -59.69 2.82
CA THR A 122 1.13 -59.72 4.21
C THR A 122 1.29 -60.92 5.16
N SER A 123 1.46 -60.62 6.46
CA SER A 123 0.75 -61.32 7.56
C SER A 123 0.55 -60.44 8.81
N VAL A 124 -0.54 -60.71 9.52
CA VAL A 124 -1.13 -60.08 10.73
C VAL A 124 -0.95 -61.07 11.89
N ASP A 125 -0.82 -60.59 13.14
CA ASP A 125 -1.08 -61.43 14.32
C ASP A 125 -1.71 -60.67 15.50
N THR A 126 -2.51 -61.36 16.30
CA THR A 126 -3.55 -60.85 17.21
C THR A 126 -3.47 -61.43 18.65
N THR A 127 -3.45 -60.57 19.68
CA THR A 127 -4.11 -60.65 21.04
C THR A 127 -3.72 -61.74 22.10
N PRO A 128 -4.14 -61.69 23.41
CA PRO A 128 -4.24 -60.62 24.46
C PRO A 128 -3.74 -61.08 25.90
N PRO A 129 -4.30 -60.68 27.09
CA PRO A 129 -3.61 -59.88 28.14
C PRO A 129 -3.44 -60.54 29.54
N VAL A 130 -2.72 -59.90 30.47
CA VAL A 130 -2.71 -60.27 31.91
C VAL A 130 -2.82 -59.03 32.83
N ALA A 131 -3.60 -59.20 33.89
CA ALA A 131 -4.10 -58.22 34.85
C ALA A 131 -3.10 -57.78 35.94
N GLY A 132 -3.34 -56.61 36.55
CA GLY A 132 -2.64 -56.12 37.75
C GLY A 132 -3.34 -54.93 38.43
N THR A 133 -4.19 -55.26 39.40
CA THR A 133 -4.41 -54.68 40.75
C THR A 133 -4.54 -53.17 41.00
N ILE A 134 -5.55 -52.86 41.83
CA ILE A 134 -6.04 -51.58 42.37
C ILE A 134 -5.06 -50.92 43.36
N ALA A 135 -4.85 -49.60 43.24
CA ALA A 135 -4.58 -48.68 44.35
C ALA A 135 -4.86 -47.21 43.95
N SER A 136 -5.39 -46.41 44.88
CA SER A 136 -5.47 -44.93 44.85
C SER A 136 -5.33 -44.43 46.30
N PRO A 137 -4.98 -43.16 46.57
CA PRO A 137 -4.06 -42.26 45.87
C PRO A 137 -2.95 -41.75 46.82
N THR A 138 -1.78 -41.38 46.30
CA THR A 138 -0.76 -40.64 47.05
C THR A 138 -0.57 -39.28 46.39
N ILE A 139 -0.69 -38.23 47.19
CA ILE A 139 -0.49 -36.83 46.82
C ILE A 139 0.95 -36.65 46.31
N ALA A 140 1.12 -36.15 45.09
CA ALA A 140 2.41 -35.81 44.50
C ALA A 140 2.48 -34.31 44.19
N GLU A 141 3.60 -33.71 44.55
CA GLU A 141 4.01 -32.31 44.33
C GLU A 141 3.98 -31.88 42.86
N PRO A 142 3.84 -30.58 42.57
CA PRO A 142 3.74 -30.09 41.21
C PRO A 142 5.08 -30.30 40.47
N ALA A 143 5.04 -31.10 39.42
CA ALA A 143 6.14 -31.23 38.48
C ALA A 143 6.40 -29.88 37.80
N THR A 144 7.62 -29.39 37.96
CA THR A 144 8.21 -28.27 37.24
C THR A 144 7.89 -28.35 35.74
N ALA A 145 7.15 -27.36 35.25
CA ALA A 145 6.91 -27.16 33.83
C ALA A 145 8.25 -27.02 33.12
N THR A 146 8.57 -27.98 32.27
CA THR A 146 9.67 -27.87 31.33
C THR A 146 9.29 -26.76 30.35
N THR A 147 9.86 -25.58 30.53
CA THR A 147 9.77 -24.48 29.56
C THR A 147 10.44 -24.94 28.27
N VAL A 148 9.63 -25.37 27.31
CA VAL A 148 10.02 -25.43 25.90
C VAL A 148 10.37 -23.99 25.51
N PRO A 149 11.58 -23.71 25.00
CA PRO A 149 11.92 -22.36 24.56
C PRO A 149 10.95 -21.96 23.44
N SER A 150 10.25 -20.85 23.61
CA SER A 150 9.41 -20.26 22.57
C SER A 150 10.27 -20.04 21.33
N LYS A 151 9.97 -20.72 20.22
CA LYS A 151 10.59 -20.42 18.93
C LYS A 151 10.44 -18.92 18.66
N SER A 152 11.54 -18.27 18.30
CA SER A 152 11.58 -16.81 18.12
C SER A 152 10.54 -16.34 17.09
N GLN A 153 9.81 -15.29 17.44
CA GLN A 153 8.94 -14.51 16.54
C GLN A 153 9.79 -13.67 15.55
N ASP A 154 10.84 -14.26 14.99
CA ASP A 154 11.80 -13.56 14.14
C ASP A 154 11.23 -13.35 12.74
N THR A 155 10.96 -12.09 12.40
CA THR A 155 10.46 -11.68 11.08
C THR A 155 11.58 -11.52 10.06
N SER A 156 12.86 -11.63 10.45
CA SER A 156 14.01 -11.33 9.59
C SER A 156 14.01 -12.13 8.29
N ALA A 157 13.53 -13.38 8.31
CA ALA A 157 13.40 -14.24 7.14
C ALA A 157 12.54 -13.60 6.04
N SER A 158 11.52 -12.83 6.42
CA SER A 158 10.64 -12.11 5.49
C SER A 158 11.32 -10.92 4.80
N PHE A 159 12.51 -10.52 5.23
CA PHE A 159 13.25 -9.41 4.65
C PHE A 159 14.51 -9.90 3.95
N GLN A 160 14.48 -11.13 3.43
CA GLN A 160 15.54 -11.76 2.66
C GLN A 160 15.06 -12.15 1.25
N ASN A 161 16.00 -12.46 0.36
CA ASN A 161 15.69 -12.89 -0.99
C ASN A 161 14.88 -14.20 -1.00
N VAL A 162 13.88 -14.26 -1.87
CA VAL A 162 13.15 -15.49 -2.18
C VAL A 162 13.26 -15.80 -3.67
N GLN A 163 12.98 -17.05 -4.02
CA GLN A 163 13.00 -17.53 -5.40
C GLN A 163 11.57 -17.64 -5.96
N ASP A 164 11.43 -17.39 -7.25
CA ASP A 164 10.24 -17.77 -8.00
C ASP A 164 10.35 -19.18 -8.57
N LYS A 165 9.24 -19.69 -9.11
CA LYS A 165 9.16 -21.02 -9.73
C LYS A 165 8.37 -20.93 -11.03
N ASP A 166 8.84 -21.60 -12.08
CA ASP A 166 8.15 -21.61 -13.36
C ASP A 166 6.94 -22.57 -13.40
N THR A 167 6.82 -23.48 -12.43
CA THR A 167 5.69 -24.43 -12.34
C THR A 167 4.48 -23.83 -11.63
N ILE A 168 3.32 -24.39 -11.93
CA ILE A 168 2.07 -24.13 -11.20
C ILE A 168 1.96 -25.20 -10.12
N ASP A 169 1.63 -24.78 -8.90
CA ASP A 169 1.44 -25.68 -7.77
C ASP A 169 -0.06 -25.80 -7.45
N ASP A 170 -0.53 -27.04 -7.24
CA ASP A 170 -1.86 -27.30 -6.67
C ASP A 170 -1.76 -27.20 -5.15
N LEU A 171 -2.37 -26.18 -4.54
CA LEU A 171 -2.25 -25.96 -3.11
C LEU A 171 -3.18 -26.88 -2.31
N LYS A 172 -2.69 -27.34 -1.16
CA LYS A 172 -3.49 -28.10 -0.20
C LYS A 172 -4.44 -27.17 0.56
N VAL A 173 -5.71 -27.17 0.15
CA VAL A 173 -6.76 -26.39 0.81
C VAL A 173 -7.23 -27.10 2.08
N SER A 174 -7.21 -26.39 3.21
CA SER A 174 -7.83 -26.81 4.48
C SER A 174 -9.04 -25.92 4.73
N GLY A 175 -10.19 -26.51 5.07
CA GLY A 175 -11.47 -25.80 5.14
C GLY A 175 -12.21 -25.78 3.80
N GLN A 176 -13.11 -24.82 3.63
CA GLN A 176 -14.00 -24.75 2.47
C GLN A 176 -14.10 -23.32 1.93
N LEU A 177 -13.73 -23.15 0.66
CA LEU A 177 -13.97 -21.92 -0.08
C LEU A 177 -15.47 -21.73 -0.33
N PRO A 178 -16.01 -20.50 -0.26
CA PRO A 178 -17.36 -20.22 -0.70
C PRO A 178 -17.57 -20.63 -2.16
N LYS A 179 -18.68 -21.30 -2.48
CA LYS A 179 -18.92 -21.83 -3.84
C LYS A 179 -18.92 -20.76 -4.93
N TRP A 180 -19.27 -19.52 -4.60
CA TRP A 180 -19.28 -18.38 -5.51
C TRP A 180 -17.89 -17.80 -5.76
N LEU A 181 -16.89 -18.12 -4.93
CA LEU A 181 -15.53 -17.59 -5.05
C LEU A 181 -14.78 -18.32 -6.17
N VAL A 182 -15.03 -17.89 -7.39
CA VAL A 182 -14.39 -18.41 -8.60
C VAL A 182 -13.74 -17.24 -9.33
N GLY A 183 -12.41 -17.27 -9.46
CA GLY A 183 -11.68 -16.11 -9.96
C GLY A 183 -10.19 -16.19 -9.71
N GLU A 184 -9.53 -15.05 -9.84
CA GLU A 184 -8.09 -14.91 -9.68
C GLU A 184 -7.78 -13.82 -8.65
N TYR A 185 -6.81 -14.10 -7.80
CA TYR A 185 -6.26 -13.15 -6.84
C TYR A 185 -4.77 -12.96 -7.10
N PHE A 186 -4.35 -11.70 -7.15
CA PHE A 186 -2.98 -11.31 -7.45
C PHE A 186 -2.42 -10.44 -6.34
N THR A 187 -1.17 -10.71 -5.96
CA THR A 187 -0.41 -9.83 -5.07
C THR A 187 0.92 -9.47 -5.70
N VAL A 188 1.45 -8.31 -5.33
CA VAL A 188 2.84 -7.93 -5.58
C VAL A 188 3.47 -7.59 -4.25
N GLY A 189 4.74 -7.90 -4.07
CA GLY A 189 5.47 -7.64 -2.84
C GLY A 189 6.97 -7.80 -3.03
N PRO A 190 7.76 -7.67 -1.96
CA PRO A 190 9.21 -7.78 -2.07
C PRO A 190 9.65 -9.23 -2.33
N GLY A 191 10.56 -9.41 -3.27
CA GLY A 191 11.13 -10.70 -3.68
C GLY A 191 12.65 -10.76 -3.62
N THR A 192 13.32 -9.64 -3.96
CA THR A 192 14.79 -9.55 -3.91
C THR A 192 15.20 -8.25 -3.21
N PHE A 193 15.86 -8.39 -2.06
CA PHE A 193 16.41 -7.29 -1.25
C PHE A 193 17.90 -7.07 -1.50
N ASP A 194 18.65 -8.12 -1.81
CA ASP A 194 20.10 -8.06 -2.01
C ASP A 194 20.50 -8.64 -3.37
N VAL A 195 21.37 -7.95 -4.10
CA VAL A 195 21.98 -8.46 -5.33
C VAL A 195 23.46 -8.69 -5.10
N LYS A 196 23.86 -9.96 -5.04
CA LYS A 196 25.28 -10.37 -4.97
C LYS A 196 25.96 -10.11 -6.31
N TYR A 197 27.15 -9.52 -6.27
CA TYR A 197 28.02 -9.30 -7.43
C TYR A 197 29.50 -9.43 -7.04
N SER A 198 30.37 -9.70 -8.02
CA SER A 198 31.81 -9.85 -7.80
C SER A 198 32.54 -8.58 -8.18
N ARG A 199 33.46 -8.10 -7.33
CA ARG A 199 34.31 -6.96 -7.64
C ARG A 199 35.78 -7.27 -7.39
N LYS A 200 36.65 -6.69 -8.20
CA LYS A 200 38.10 -6.77 -8.02
C LYS A 200 38.54 -5.70 -7.02
N ILE A 201 39.23 -6.09 -5.95
CA ILE A 201 39.86 -5.17 -5.01
C ILE A 201 41.35 -5.52 -4.89
N GLU A 202 42.17 -4.51 -4.66
CA GLU A 202 43.59 -4.69 -4.38
C GLU A 202 43.78 -4.86 -2.87
N ILE A 203 44.29 -6.02 -2.45
CA ILE A 203 44.70 -6.29 -1.06
C ILE A 203 46.18 -6.67 -1.13
N ASP A 204 47.01 -5.94 -0.40
CA ASP A 204 48.46 -6.18 -0.31
C ASP A 204 49.19 -6.23 -1.67
N GLY A 205 48.72 -5.45 -2.66
CA GLY A 205 49.30 -5.38 -4.01
C GLY A 205 48.83 -6.47 -4.97
N GLU A 206 47.95 -7.37 -4.53
CA GLU A 206 47.34 -8.40 -5.36
C GLU A 206 45.87 -8.10 -5.66
N ILE A 207 45.46 -8.31 -6.91
CA ILE A 207 44.06 -8.17 -7.31
C ILE A 207 43.31 -9.43 -6.90
N GLN A 208 42.42 -9.30 -5.92
CA GLN A 208 41.55 -10.36 -5.45
C GLN A 208 40.11 -10.11 -5.88
N LEU A 209 39.40 -11.18 -6.24
CA LEU A 209 37.97 -11.14 -6.55
C LEU A 209 37.19 -11.38 -5.26
N VAL A 210 36.41 -10.40 -4.83
CA VAL A 210 35.56 -10.50 -3.63
C VAL A 210 34.09 -10.39 -3.98
N SER A 211 33.25 -11.10 -3.23
CA SER A 211 31.79 -10.94 -3.28
C SER A 211 31.38 -9.67 -2.54
N ALA A 212 30.47 -8.91 -3.14
CA ALA A 212 29.82 -7.74 -2.55
C ALA A 212 28.31 -7.81 -2.80
N PHE A 213 27.55 -6.99 -2.07
CA PHE A 213 26.09 -6.92 -2.18
C PHE A 213 25.64 -5.49 -2.48
N TYR A 214 24.66 -5.38 -3.36
CA TYR A 214 23.81 -4.21 -3.47
C TYR A 214 22.52 -4.48 -2.71
N THR A 215 22.25 -3.72 -1.66
CA THR A 215 21.06 -3.89 -0.82
C THR A 215 20.08 -2.76 -1.05
N PHE A 216 18.83 -3.10 -1.33
CA PHE A 216 17.73 -2.13 -1.35
C PHE A 216 17.45 -1.68 0.10
N GLY A 217 17.59 -0.38 0.36
CA GLY A 217 17.61 0.21 1.70
C GLY A 217 16.24 0.34 2.37
N HIS A 218 15.16 0.25 1.60
CA HIS A 218 13.80 0.41 2.07
C HIS A 218 12.91 -0.76 1.66
N TRP A 219 11.92 -1.10 2.49
CA TRP A 219 10.97 -2.18 2.21
C TRP A 219 10.27 -2.03 0.85
N PHE A 220 9.97 -0.79 0.46
CA PHE A 220 9.28 -0.44 -0.79
C PHE A 220 10.17 -0.55 -2.04
N ASP A 221 11.48 -0.73 -1.88
CA ASP A 221 12.46 -0.72 -2.98
C ASP A 221 12.84 -2.12 -3.45
N ALA A 222 12.60 -3.13 -2.61
CA ALA A 222 12.91 -4.51 -2.93
C ALA A 222 12.18 -4.94 -4.21
N LEU A 223 12.87 -5.74 -5.03
CA LEU A 223 12.38 -6.08 -6.37
C LEU A 223 11.12 -6.95 -6.29
N PRO A 224 10.13 -6.69 -7.16
CA PRO A 224 8.82 -7.32 -7.10
C PRO A 224 8.83 -8.84 -7.30
N LEU A 225 8.17 -9.54 -6.39
CA LEU A 225 7.61 -10.88 -6.56
C LEU A 225 6.10 -10.75 -6.77
N VAL A 226 5.62 -11.19 -7.91
CA VAL A 226 4.18 -11.26 -8.22
C VAL A 226 3.68 -12.66 -7.92
N ASN A 227 2.55 -12.76 -7.24
CA ASN A 227 1.88 -14.01 -6.89
C ASN A 227 0.50 -14.05 -7.55
N ARG A 228 0.10 -15.22 -8.05
CA ARG A 228 -1.22 -15.48 -8.60
C ARG A 228 -1.82 -16.70 -7.93
N PHE A 229 -3.07 -16.57 -7.53
CA PHE A 229 -3.92 -17.64 -7.01
C PHE A 229 -5.15 -17.78 -7.91
N ASP A 230 -5.35 -18.93 -8.53
CA ASP A 230 -6.62 -19.24 -9.18
C ASP A 230 -7.52 -19.97 -8.18
N LEU A 231 -8.66 -19.36 -7.88
CA LEU A 231 -9.60 -19.81 -6.86
C LEU A 231 -10.77 -20.52 -7.54
N ASN A 232 -11.09 -21.73 -7.11
CA ASN A 232 -12.30 -22.42 -7.53
C ASN A 232 -13.07 -22.94 -6.32
N GLY A 233 -14.01 -22.13 -5.85
CA GLY A 233 -14.84 -22.45 -4.69
C GLY A 233 -15.75 -23.66 -4.86
N GLN A 234 -16.18 -23.96 -6.10
CA GLN A 234 -17.03 -25.13 -6.38
C GLN A 234 -16.27 -26.44 -6.23
N ARG A 235 -15.01 -26.47 -6.69
CA ARG A 235 -14.11 -27.64 -6.61
C ARG A 235 -13.30 -27.66 -5.31
N ASN A 236 -13.31 -26.56 -4.55
CA ASN A 236 -12.48 -26.33 -3.38
C ASN A 236 -10.97 -26.47 -3.68
N THR A 237 -10.53 -25.91 -4.81
CA THR A 237 -9.14 -26.00 -5.28
C THR A 237 -8.54 -24.62 -5.45
N ILE A 238 -7.22 -24.51 -5.19
CA ILE A 238 -6.43 -23.31 -5.46
C ILE A 238 -5.17 -23.73 -6.23
N THR A 239 -4.94 -23.14 -7.39
CA THR A 239 -3.63 -23.22 -8.06
C THR A 239 -2.84 -21.95 -7.80
N TYR A 240 -1.52 -22.10 -7.71
CA TYR A 240 -0.63 -21.03 -7.33
C TYR A 240 0.60 -20.97 -8.22
N ARG A 241 1.06 -19.75 -8.49
CA ARG A 241 2.37 -19.48 -9.08
C ARG A 241 2.92 -18.14 -8.63
N ASN A 242 4.23 -17.97 -8.72
CA ASN A 242 4.90 -16.70 -8.49
C ASN A 242 5.95 -16.37 -9.55
N ARG A 243 6.35 -15.10 -9.66
CA ARG A 243 7.39 -14.64 -10.57
C ARG A 243 8.10 -13.38 -10.10
N LEU A 244 9.43 -13.36 -10.20
CA LEU A 244 10.25 -12.16 -10.10
C LEU A 244 10.18 -11.37 -11.42
N THR A 245 9.73 -10.11 -11.36
CA THR A 245 9.46 -9.32 -12.57
C THR A 245 10.58 -8.35 -12.96
N SER A 246 11.73 -8.39 -12.27
CA SER A 246 12.86 -7.48 -12.50
C SER A 246 14.20 -8.18 -12.73
N ARG A 247 14.22 -9.35 -13.40
CA ARG A 247 15.44 -10.16 -13.60
C ARG A 247 16.56 -9.39 -14.31
N ARG A 248 16.25 -8.61 -15.34
CA ARG A 248 17.26 -7.80 -16.05
C ARG A 248 17.80 -6.64 -15.23
N LEU A 249 17.04 -6.14 -14.26
CA LEU A 249 17.57 -5.17 -13.31
C LEU A 249 18.62 -5.80 -12.39
N ILE A 250 18.44 -7.06 -11.97
CA ILE A 250 19.45 -7.81 -11.21
C ILE A 250 20.75 -7.94 -12.01
N GLU A 251 20.66 -8.32 -13.29
CA GLU A 251 21.82 -8.39 -14.20
C GLU A 251 22.54 -7.05 -14.31
N LYS A 252 21.80 -5.95 -14.53
CA LYS A 252 22.38 -4.60 -14.60
C LYS A 252 23.09 -4.21 -13.30
N ILE A 253 22.53 -4.56 -12.15
CA ILE A 253 23.17 -4.29 -10.84
C ILE A 253 24.46 -5.10 -10.71
N ARG A 254 24.48 -6.36 -11.17
CA ARG A 254 25.68 -7.18 -11.19
C ARG A 254 26.77 -6.60 -12.09
N ASP A 255 26.40 -6.11 -13.27
CA ASP A 255 27.35 -5.56 -14.25
C ASP A 255 27.90 -4.20 -13.83
N HIS A 256 27.09 -3.37 -13.16
CA HIS A 256 27.43 -1.98 -12.84
C HIS A 256 27.71 -1.73 -11.35
N HIS A 257 27.55 -2.74 -10.50
CA HIS A 257 27.71 -2.67 -9.05
C HIS A 257 26.78 -1.65 -8.38
N GLY A 258 25.65 -1.33 -9.01
CA GLY A 258 24.69 -0.35 -8.50
C GLY A 258 23.52 -0.11 -9.47
N TYR A 259 22.54 0.64 -9.00
CA TYR A 259 21.34 1.02 -9.76
C TYR A 259 20.95 2.45 -9.47
N SER A 260 20.83 3.25 -10.52
CA SER A 260 20.30 4.61 -10.45
C SER A 260 19.02 4.69 -11.28
N PRO A 261 17.86 4.98 -10.65
CA PRO A 261 16.58 5.04 -11.35
C PRO A 261 16.54 6.26 -12.28
N LEU A 262 15.73 6.17 -13.34
CA LEU A 262 15.58 7.27 -14.30
C LEU A 262 14.95 8.52 -13.64
N HIS A 263 14.00 8.29 -12.74
CA HIS A 263 13.32 9.32 -11.96
C HIS A 263 13.37 8.97 -10.47
N PRO A 264 13.41 9.96 -9.56
CA PRO A 264 13.45 9.70 -8.12
C PRO A 264 12.27 8.85 -7.63
N ALA A 265 11.12 8.95 -8.30
CA ALA A 265 9.92 8.19 -7.97
C ALA A 265 10.02 6.67 -8.27
N GLY A 266 11.13 6.19 -8.84
CA GLY A 266 11.39 4.76 -9.03
C GLY A 266 11.93 4.06 -7.79
N LEU A 267 12.43 4.80 -6.79
CA LEU A 267 12.90 4.28 -5.51
C LEU A 267 12.38 5.15 -4.37
N PHE A 268 12.07 4.53 -3.24
CA PHE A 268 11.65 5.18 -2.03
C PHE A 268 12.82 5.67 -1.19
N MET A 269 13.80 4.80 -0.87
CA MET A 269 15.03 5.17 -0.15
C MET A 269 16.12 4.06 -0.24
N SER A 270 17.01 4.16 -1.23
CA SER A 270 18.14 3.24 -1.40
C SER A 270 19.39 3.98 -1.88
N ASN A 271 20.56 3.56 -1.40
CA ASN A 271 21.84 4.04 -1.93
C ASN A 271 22.04 3.44 -3.33
N THR A 272 22.15 4.29 -4.35
CA THR A 272 22.29 3.82 -5.74
C THR A 272 23.64 3.18 -6.03
N ASN A 273 24.66 3.46 -5.21
CA ASN A 273 26.06 3.18 -5.47
C ASN A 273 26.52 3.66 -6.87
N GLN A 274 25.91 4.74 -7.36
CA GLN A 274 26.19 5.35 -8.66
C GLN A 274 26.38 6.86 -8.49
N THR A 275 27.12 7.48 -9.40
CA THR A 275 27.22 8.94 -9.41
C THR A 275 26.04 9.54 -10.17
N VAL A 276 25.62 10.75 -9.80
CA VAL A 276 24.60 11.51 -10.55
C VAL A 276 25.01 11.74 -12.02
N LEU A 277 26.32 11.74 -12.33
CA LEU A 277 26.84 11.82 -13.69
C LEU A 277 26.35 10.64 -14.57
N SER A 278 26.10 9.47 -13.98
CA SER A 278 25.51 8.33 -14.67
C SER A 278 24.13 8.64 -15.26
N LYS A 279 23.35 9.55 -14.65
CA LYS A 279 22.07 10.01 -15.19
C LYS A 279 22.23 10.91 -16.40
N ILE A 280 23.27 11.76 -16.41
CA ILE A 280 23.57 12.71 -17.51
C ILE A 280 24.02 11.96 -18.79
N LEU A 281 24.74 10.85 -18.62
CA LEU A 281 25.18 10.03 -19.76
C LEU A 281 24.07 9.15 -20.34
N LYS A 282 22.98 8.92 -19.59
CA LYS A 282 21.82 8.10 -20.01
C LYS A 282 20.78 8.86 -20.83
N THR A 283 20.95 10.17 -21.06
CA THR A 283 19.96 11.03 -21.75
C THR A 283 19.70 10.67 -23.23
N ALA A 284 20.41 9.67 -23.78
CA ALA A 284 20.18 9.11 -25.12
C ALA A 284 19.75 7.63 -25.11
N ALA A 285 19.22 7.12 -23.98
CA ALA A 285 18.94 5.69 -23.82
C ALA A 285 17.69 5.20 -24.58
N LYS A 286 17.82 4.00 -25.15
CA LYS A 286 16.71 3.18 -25.66
C LYS A 286 15.63 2.99 -24.58
N PRO A 287 14.36 2.78 -24.93
CA PRO A 287 13.31 2.48 -23.96
C PRO A 287 13.73 1.33 -23.05
N ASN A 288 13.49 1.48 -21.75
CA ASN A 288 13.82 0.45 -20.78
C ASN A 288 13.05 -0.83 -21.10
N LYS A 289 13.73 -1.96 -20.94
CA LYS A 289 13.10 -3.27 -21.08
C LYS A 289 12.08 -3.45 -19.95
N PRO A 290 10.99 -4.20 -20.18
CA PRO A 290 9.92 -4.35 -19.20
C PRO A 290 10.40 -4.84 -17.84
N ASP A 291 11.40 -5.70 -17.79
CA ASP A 291 11.98 -6.30 -16.59
C ASP A 291 13.17 -5.52 -15.99
N ALA A 292 13.35 -4.27 -16.38
CA ALA A 292 14.44 -3.40 -15.91
C ALA A 292 14.00 -2.35 -14.88
N GLU A 293 12.74 -2.35 -14.45
CA GLU A 293 12.17 -1.43 -13.48
C GLU A 293 11.56 -2.17 -12.28
N PRO A 294 11.66 -1.64 -11.05
CA PRO A 294 11.04 -2.22 -9.86
C PRO A 294 9.60 -1.71 -9.70
N CYS A 295 8.64 -2.35 -10.38
CA CYS A 295 7.22 -2.02 -10.24
C CYS A 295 6.58 -2.83 -9.09
N SER A 296 6.80 -2.40 -7.84
CA SER A 296 6.45 -3.18 -6.64
C SER A 296 5.24 -2.67 -5.84
N ALA A 297 4.66 -1.50 -6.14
CA ALA A 297 3.71 -0.83 -5.23
C ALA A 297 2.26 -1.30 -5.37
N ARG A 298 1.81 -1.65 -6.58
CA ARG A 298 0.44 -2.08 -6.84
C ARG A 298 0.37 -2.99 -8.06
N ILE A 299 -0.53 -3.97 -7.99
CA ILE A 299 -0.96 -4.74 -9.16
C ILE A 299 -2.42 -4.42 -9.50
N LEU A 300 -2.72 -4.28 -10.79
CA LEU A 300 -4.05 -3.98 -11.32
C LEU A 300 -4.50 -5.08 -12.29
N THR A 301 -5.69 -5.61 -12.05
CA THR A 301 -6.35 -6.61 -12.91
C THR A 301 -7.30 -5.99 -13.94
N LYS A 302 -7.56 -4.68 -13.82
CA LYS A 302 -8.49 -3.96 -14.70
C LYS A 302 -8.01 -2.53 -14.95
N ILE A 303 -7.75 -2.24 -16.22
CA ILE A 303 -7.70 -0.88 -16.75
C ILE A 303 -8.67 -0.86 -17.93
N PRO A 304 -9.66 0.05 -17.96
CA PRO A 304 -10.61 0.14 -19.07
C PRO A 304 -9.90 0.25 -20.43
N GLY A 305 -10.43 -0.49 -21.40
CA GLY A 305 -9.92 -0.65 -22.76
C GLY A 305 -8.85 -1.73 -22.89
N LEU A 306 -8.39 -2.30 -21.76
CA LEU A 306 -7.26 -3.22 -21.65
C LEU A 306 -7.62 -4.47 -20.82
N ASP A 307 -8.89 -4.88 -20.82
CA ASP A 307 -9.38 -6.01 -20.05
C ASP A 307 -8.60 -7.31 -20.36
N GLY A 308 -8.45 -8.14 -19.34
CA GLY A 308 -7.68 -9.39 -19.41
C GLY A 308 -6.18 -9.24 -19.20
N ARG A 309 -5.64 -8.01 -19.28
CA ARG A 309 -4.21 -7.70 -19.01
C ARG A 309 -3.95 -7.47 -17.53
N LEU A 310 -2.68 -7.60 -17.13
CA LEU A 310 -2.22 -7.44 -15.75
C LEU A 310 -1.14 -6.35 -15.71
N PHE A 311 -1.20 -5.46 -14.74
CA PHE A 311 -0.29 -4.32 -14.67
C PHE A 311 0.30 -4.11 -13.29
N CYS A 312 1.62 -3.93 -13.21
CA CYS A 312 2.33 -3.50 -12.01
C CYS A 312 2.77 -2.04 -12.12
N GLN A 313 2.75 -1.33 -10.99
CA GLN A 313 3.12 0.08 -10.91
C GLN A 313 4.02 0.37 -9.71
N ASN A 314 4.79 1.44 -9.84
CA ASN A 314 5.44 2.19 -8.76
C ASN A 314 5.01 3.68 -8.89
N HIS A 315 5.73 4.62 -8.26
CA HIS A 315 5.42 6.05 -8.33
C HIS A 315 5.98 6.74 -9.60
N ALA A 316 6.68 6.03 -10.48
CA ALA A 316 7.15 6.59 -11.75
C ALA A 316 5.98 6.78 -12.74
N ASN A 317 6.24 7.44 -13.88
CA ASN A 317 5.24 7.69 -14.91
C ASN A 317 4.95 6.48 -15.82
N HIS A 318 5.42 5.29 -15.46
CA HIS A 318 5.32 4.08 -16.25
C HIS A 318 4.44 3.02 -15.59
N ILE A 319 3.96 2.10 -16.42
CA ILE A 319 3.19 0.93 -16.04
C ILE A 319 3.80 -0.29 -16.72
N GLN A 320 4.09 -1.32 -15.93
CA GLN A 320 4.64 -2.59 -16.40
C GLN A 320 3.48 -3.54 -16.67
N GLU A 321 3.31 -3.94 -17.92
CA GLU A 321 2.37 -5.01 -18.26
C GLU A 321 3.02 -6.38 -18.03
N LEU A 322 2.23 -7.30 -17.49
CA LEU A 322 2.57 -8.71 -17.33
C LEU A 322 1.63 -9.58 -18.17
N ASP A 323 2.16 -10.69 -18.66
CA ASP A 323 1.34 -11.80 -19.16
C ASP A 323 0.47 -12.34 -18.01
N PRO A 324 -0.85 -12.41 -18.15
CA PRO A 324 -1.72 -12.84 -17.06
C PRO A 324 -1.56 -14.32 -16.73
N PHE A 325 -1.05 -15.13 -17.66
CA PHE A 325 -0.83 -16.55 -17.46
C PHE A 325 0.47 -16.85 -16.71
N ASP A 326 1.61 -16.40 -17.25
CA ASP A 326 2.94 -16.71 -16.73
C ASP A 326 3.64 -15.59 -15.96
N LEU A 327 2.98 -14.44 -15.84
CA LEU A 327 3.41 -13.27 -15.10
C LEU A 327 4.65 -12.58 -15.69
N LYS A 328 5.11 -12.99 -16.89
CA LYS A 328 6.28 -12.37 -17.54
C LYS A 328 6.01 -10.91 -17.87
N PRO A 329 6.95 -10.00 -17.57
CA PRO A 329 6.89 -8.63 -18.10
C PRO A 329 6.89 -8.64 -19.63
N THR A 330 5.83 -8.11 -20.23
CA THR A 330 5.65 -8.05 -21.69
C THR A 330 5.93 -6.66 -22.24
N GLN A 331 5.52 -5.62 -21.51
CA GLN A 331 5.63 -4.24 -21.96
C GLN A 331 5.89 -3.28 -20.79
N LEU A 332 6.57 -2.17 -21.07
CA LEU A 332 6.64 -1.00 -20.20
C LEU A 332 6.09 0.18 -21.00
N LEU A 333 5.03 0.80 -20.51
CA LEU A 333 4.38 1.93 -21.16
C LEU A 333 4.46 3.16 -20.26
N THR A 334 4.67 4.33 -20.84
CA THR A 334 4.49 5.60 -20.12
C THR A 334 3.10 6.17 -20.35
N TRP A 335 2.56 6.92 -19.38
CA TRP A 335 1.24 7.54 -19.55
C TRP A 335 1.18 8.49 -20.74
N ASN A 336 2.30 9.14 -21.08
CA ASN A 336 2.39 10.02 -22.25
C ASN A 336 2.43 9.29 -23.60
N GLU A 337 2.76 8.00 -23.63
CA GLU A 337 2.63 7.17 -24.83
C GLU A 337 1.16 6.83 -25.12
N ILE A 338 0.35 6.67 -24.07
CA ILE A 338 -1.11 6.51 -24.20
C ILE A 338 -1.73 7.81 -24.71
N ASN A 339 -1.36 8.94 -24.10
CA ASN A 339 -1.80 10.26 -24.52
C ASN A 339 -0.74 11.32 -24.21
N PRO A 340 -0.24 12.09 -25.21
CA PRO A 340 0.77 13.13 -24.98
C PRO A 340 0.39 14.20 -23.94
N ALA A 341 -0.90 14.38 -23.64
CA ALA A 341 -1.37 15.27 -22.59
C ALA A 341 -1.06 14.75 -21.17
N PHE A 342 -0.81 13.44 -20.98
CA PHE A 342 -0.51 12.81 -19.69
C PHE A 342 1.00 12.80 -19.41
N LYS A 343 1.66 13.91 -19.73
CA LYS A 343 3.09 14.09 -19.49
C LYS A 343 3.40 14.26 -18.01
N GLY A 344 4.59 13.83 -17.61
CA GLY A 344 5.07 13.96 -16.25
C GLY A 344 6.20 12.96 -15.98
N THR A 345 6.88 13.12 -14.86
CA THR A 345 8.01 12.25 -14.44
C THR A 345 7.59 11.20 -13.41
N SER A 346 6.39 11.34 -12.85
CA SER A 346 5.81 10.43 -11.85
C SER A 346 4.30 10.36 -11.99
N SER A 347 3.72 9.29 -11.45
CA SER A 347 2.28 9.06 -11.39
C SER A 347 1.90 8.36 -10.09
N CYS A 348 0.62 8.42 -9.74
CA CYS A 348 0.13 7.72 -8.55
C CYS A 348 -0.03 6.22 -8.87
N PRO A 349 0.55 5.30 -8.06
CA PRO A 349 0.31 3.87 -8.22
C PRO A 349 -1.13 3.48 -7.87
N ASN A 350 -1.83 4.31 -7.07
CA ASN A 350 -3.18 4.08 -6.59
C ASN A 350 -4.24 4.88 -7.38
N GLY A 351 -4.30 4.66 -8.70
CA GLY A 351 -5.36 5.21 -9.54
C GLY A 351 -6.75 4.73 -9.12
N GLN A 352 -7.78 5.51 -9.43
CA GLN A 352 -9.15 5.30 -8.95
C GLN A 352 -10.06 4.83 -10.07
N TYR A 353 -10.85 3.80 -9.81
CA TYR A 353 -11.86 3.30 -10.76
C TYR A 353 -13.26 3.73 -10.32
N ASP A 354 -13.98 4.44 -11.19
CA ASP A 354 -15.39 4.76 -11.03
C ASP A 354 -16.23 3.66 -11.70
N SER A 355 -16.85 2.80 -10.91
CA SER A 355 -17.69 1.69 -11.39
C SER A 355 -18.99 2.15 -12.07
N ARG A 356 -19.46 3.36 -11.80
CA ARG A 356 -20.68 3.92 -12.42
C ARG A 356 -20.40 4.42 -13.84
N THR A 357 -19.23 5.03 -14.06
CA THR A 357 -18.86 5.57 -15.38
C THR A 357 -17.93 4.65 -16.17
N GLY A 358 -17.35 3.63 -15.54
CA GLY A 358 -16.35 2.75 -16.15
C GLY A 358 -15.00 3.46 -16.40
N GLU A 359 -14.75 4.60 -15.73
CA GLU A 359 -13.54 5.39 -15.91
C GLU A 359 -12.46 4.99 -14.90
N TYR A 360 -11.24 4.81 -15.38
CA TYR A 360 -10.02 4.84 -14.57
C TYR A 360 -9.44 6.25 -14.56
N ILE A 361 -9.36 6.85 -13.39
CA ILE A 361 -8.86 8.21 -13.16
C ILE A 361 -7.49 8.11 -12.51
N ASN A 362 -6.54 8.89 -12.99
CA ASN A 362 -5.23 9.04 -12.36
C ASN A 362 -4.65 10.43 -12.66
N PHE A 363 -3.44 10.71 -12.19
CA PHE A 363 -2.72 11.92 -12.53
C PHE A 363 -1.23 11.65 -12.79
N THR A 364 -0.62 12.52 -13.58
CA THR A 364 0.84 12.64 -13.70
C THR A 364 1.33 13.94 -13.09
N MET A 365 2.54 13.92 -12.52
CA MET A 365 3.22 15.11 -12.00
C MET A 365 4.30 15.57 -13.00
N GLU A 366 4.09 16.73 -13.62
CA GLU A 366 5.07 17.43 -14.45
C GLU A 366 5.87 18.40 -13.59
N VAL A 367 7.15 18.07 -13.39
CA VAL A 367 8.09 18.92 -12.64
C VAL A 367 8.75 19.91 -13.59
N GLY A 368 8.36 21.18 -13.50
CA GLY A 368 9.00 22.29 -14.21
C GLY A 368 10.10 22.95 -13.40
N TYR A 369 10.75 23.98 -13.99
CA TYR A 369 11.84 24.72 -13.34
C TYR A 369 11.40 25.44 -12.05
N GLN A 370 10.22 26.08 -12.08
CA GLN A 370 9.68 26.87 -10.98
C GLN A 370 8.31 26.40 -10.48
N THR A 371 7.62 25.56 -11.24
CA THR A 371 6.24 25.15 -10.93
C THR A 371 6.07 23.67 -11.20
N VAL A 372 5.27 23.01 -10.36
CA VAL A 372 4.81 21.65 -10.57
C VAL A 372 3.37 21.67 -11.05
N LYS A 373 3.07 20.89 -12.08
CA LYS A 373 1.72 20.71 -12.60
C LYS A 373 1.29 19.27 -12.38
N TYR A 374 0.06 19.11 -11.91
CA TYR A 374 -0.60 17.81 -11.81
C TYR A 374 -1.66 17.74 -12.90
N HIS A 375 -1.51 16.77 -13.79
CA HIS A 375 -2.41 16.53 -14.92
C HIS A 375 -3.35 15.38 -14.58
N PHE A 376 -4.58 15.69 -14.18
CA PHE A 376 -5.61 14.68 -13.93
C PHE A 376 -6.24 14.23 -15.23
N PHE A 377 -6.38 12.93 -15.41
CA PHE A 377 -6.93 12.33 -16.61
C PHE A 377 -7.85 11.16 -16.29
N SER A 378 -8.74 10.82 -17.24
CA SER A 378 -9.54 9.60 -17.22
C SER A 378 -9.29 8.76 -18.47
N ILE A 379 -9.38 7.44 -18.34
CA ILE A 379 -9.37 6.44 -19.41
C ILE A 379 -10.60 5.55 -19.24
N SER A 380 -11.29 5.20 -20.32
CA SER A 380 -12.46 4.31 -20.29
C SER A 380 -12.48 3.39 -21.52
N ASP A 381 -13.32 2.36 -21.53
CA ASP A 381 -13.51 1.50 -22.72
C ASP A 381 -13.98 2.32 -23.93
N GLN A 382 -14.82 3.34 -23.67
CA GLN A 382 -15.34 4.25 -24.69
C GLN A 382 -14.28 5.25 -25.18
N ASN A 383 -13.26 5.54 -24.37
CA ASN A 383 -12.16 6.42 -24.71
C ASN A 383 -10.81 5.86 -24.20
N PRO A 384 -10.23 4.85 -24.89
CA PRO A 384 -9.05 4.14 -24.41
C PRO A 384 -7.76 4.98 -24.47
N LYS A 385 -7.74 6.07 -25.27
CA LYS A 385 -6.66 7.07 -25.24
C LYS A 385 -6.83 8.08 -24.11
N GLY A 386 -7.95 8.02 -23.39
CA GLY A 386 -8.29 8.89 -22.29
C GLY A 386 -8.48 10.36 -22.66
N SER A 387 -8.83 11.17 -21.66
CA SER A 387 -8.95 12.61 -21.78
C SER A 387 -8.37 13.30 -20.55
N LEU A 388 -7.80 14.49 -20.74
CA LEU A 388 -7.40 15.34 -19.64
C LEU A 388 -8.66 15.90 -18.96
N ILE A 389 -8.81 15.64 -17.66
CA ILE A 389 -9.86 16.24 -16.83
C ILE A 389 -9.48 17.69 -16.53
N THR A 390 -8.33 17.89 -15.89
CA THR A 390 -7.81 19.23 -15.60
C THR A 390 -6.31 19.22 -15.38
N SER A 391 -5.69 20.39 -15.36
CA SER A 391 -4.31 20.56 -14.94
C SER A 391 -4.22 21.69 -13.94
N LEU A 392 -3.63 21.41 -12.78
CA LEU A 392 -3.49 22.39 -11.71
C LEU A 392 -2.03 22.54 -11.30
N THR A 393 -1.68 23.74 -10.86
CA THR A 393 -0.39 24.03 -10.21
C THR A 393 -0.61 23.97 -8.70
N ALA A 394 0.16 23.11 -8.04
CA ALA A 394 0.13 22.94 -6.60
C ALA A 394 1.56 22.72 -6.07
N PRO A 395 1.78 22.79 -4.74
CA PRO A 395 3.07 22.46 -4.14
C PRO A 395 3.58 21.09 -4.60
N MET A 396 4.90 21.00 -4.74
CA MET A 396 5.56 19.73 -5.03
C MET A 396 5.57 18.89 -3.76
N ALA A 397 4.75 17.85 -3.72
CA ALA A 397 4.56 16.99 -2.57
C ALA A 397 4.62 15.52 -2.98
N TYR A 398 5.04 14.67 -2.06
CA TYR A 398 4.84 13.23 -2.21
C TYR A 398 3.35 12.92 -2.12
N VAL A 399 2.83 12.14 -3.07
CA VAL A 399 1.43 11.71 -3.09
C VAL A 399 1.36 10.22 -3.39
N ASN A 400 0.89 9.45 -2.42
CA ASN A 400 0.71 8.01 -2.58
C ASN A 400 -0.65 7.62 -3.17
N SER A 401 -1.71 8.39 -2.87
CA SER A 401 -3.08 8.14 -3.34
C SER A 401 -3.91 9.42 -3.37
N PHE A 402 -5.08 9.35 -4.00
CA PHE A 402 -6.10 10.40 -4.00
C PHE A 402 -7.49 9.73 -4.01
N LEU A 403 -8.54 10.49 -3.71
CA LEU A 403 -9.90 9.96 -3.65
C LEU A 403 -10.78 10.55 -4.75
N ILE A 404 -11.82 9.82 -5.11
CA ILE A 404 -12.88 10.31 -5.99
C ILE A 404 -14.23 10.16 -5.30
N THR A 405 -15.17 10.98 -5.75
CA THR A 405 -16.61 10.91 -5.49
C THR A 405 -17.32 10.97 -6.84
N PRO A 406 -18.66 10.81 -6.91
CA PRO A 406 -19.36 10.88 -8.18
C PRO A 406 -19.11 12.19 -8.94
N LYS A 407 -18.90 13.32 -8.24
CA LYS A 407 -18.69 14.63 -8.87
C LYS A 407 -17.28 15.18 -8.74
N TYR A 408 -16.50 14.79 -7.73
CA TYR A 408 -15.23 15.43 -7.42
C TYR A 408 -14.05 14.45 -7.37
N ILE A 409 -12.87 14.97 -7.70
CA ILE A 409 -11.57 14.41 -7.31
C ILE A 409 -11.10 15.18 -6.08
N ILE A 410 -10.65 14.47 -5.05
CA ILE A 410 -10.13 15.02 -3.80
C ILE A 410 -8.64 14.71 -3.75
N PHE A 411 -7.83 15.72 -4.01
CA PHE A 411 -6.39 15.62 -4.07
C PHE A 411 -5.77 16.17 -2.78
N VAL A 412 -5.28 15.26 -1.94
CA VAL A 412 -4.76 15.56 -0.60
C VAL A 412 -3.25 15.72 -0.68
N LEU A 413 -2.74 16.89 -0.30
CA LEU A 413 -1.32 17.15 -0.16
C LEU A 413 -0.98 17.30 1.31
N HIS A 414 -0.44 16.24 1.91
CA HIS A 414 0.22 16.35 3.21
C HIS A 414 1.57 17.05 3.06
N PRO A 415 2.12 17.69 4.12
CA PRO A 415 3.29 18.57 4.00
C PRO A 415 4.63 17.80 3.89
N MET A 416 4.66 16.70 3.13
CA MET A 416 5.88 16.01 2.69
C MET A 416 6.37 16.68 1.39
N LEU A 417 6.97 17.87 1.55
CA LEU A 417 7.26 18.80 0.46
C LEU A 417 8.69 18.66 -0.05
N ALA A 418 8.92 19.08 -1.29
CA ALA A 418 10.24 18.98 -1.91
C ALA A 418 11.34 19.67 -1.07
N THR A 419 12.45 18.97 -0.84
CA THR A 419 13.64 19.49 -0.12
C THR A 419 14.38 20.56 -0.94
N SER A 420 14.19 20.54 -2.26
CA SER A 420 14.92 21.36 -3.20
C SER A 420 14.04 21.81 -4.38
N GLY A 421 14.53 22.78 -5.17
CA GLY A 421 13.83 23.25 -6.37
C GLY A 421 13.66 22.18 -7.45
N GLY A 422 12.70 22.35 -8.37
CA GLY A 422 12.32 21.34 -9.37
C GLY A 422 13.46 20.80 -10.26
N VAL A 423 14.54 21.56 -10.51
CA VAL A 423 15.72 21.05 -11.24
C VAL A 423 16.50 20.02 -10.41
N LYS A 424 16.66 20.27 -9.11
CA LYS A 424 17.39 19.38 -8.21
C LYS A 424 16.61 18.09 -7.96
N TYR A 425 15.27 18.12 -8.05
CA TYR A 425 14.46 16.91 -7.99
C TYR A 425 14.92 15.84 -8.97
N ASN A 426 15.16 16.19 -10.23
CA ASN A 426 15.61 15.20 -11.24
C ASN A 426 17.00 14.61 -10.93
N TRP A 427 17.78 15.24 -10.04
CA TRP A 427 19.08 14.74 -9.57
C TRP A 427 18.98 13.90 -8.30
N CYS A 428 17.90 14.04 -7.53
CA CYS A 428 17.64 13.16 -6.39
C CYS A 428 17.54 11.70 -6.83
N GLU A 429 17.84 10.79 -5.92
CA GLU A 429 17.92 9.36 -6.23
C GLU A 429 16.67 8.60 -5.81
N SER A 430 15.97 9.11 -4.80
CA SER A 430 14.78 8.49 -4.23
C SER A 430 13.73 9.52 -3.81
N ILE A 431 12.55 9.04 -3.39
CA ILE A 431 11.49 9.86 -2.79
C ILE A 431 11.98 10.51 -1.49
N MET A 432 12.66 9.78 -0.61
CA MET A 432 13.13 10.32 0.67
C MET A 432 14.27 11.34 0.52
N ASP A 433 15.02 11.31 -0.58
CA ASP A 433 15.98 12.39 -0.91
C ASP A 433 15.29 13.63 -1.48
N SER A 434 14.13 13.42 -2.11
CA SER A 434 13.38 14.45 -2.83
C SER A 434 12.47 15.27 -1.91
N PHE A 435 11.96 14.67 -0.83
CA PHE A 435 10.91 15.26 0.00
C PHE A 435 11.24 15.19 1.50
N SER A 436 10.74 16.16 2.26
CA SER A 436 10.85 16.19 3.73
C SER A 436 9.56 16.71 4.34
N PHE A 437 9.19 16.18 5.51
CA PHE A 437 8.01 16.63 6.22
C PHE A 437 8.21 18.03 6.82
N LYS A 438 7.25 18.92 6.59
CA LYS A 438 7.26 20.32 7.05
C LYS A 438 6.11 20.56 8.04
N PRO A 439 6.31 20.37 9.36
CA PRO A 439 5.24 20.51 10.36
C PRO A 439 4.72 21.95 10.52
N SER A 440 5.36 22.94 9.90
CA SER A 440 4.90 24.33 9.86
C SER A 440 3.88 24.63 8.74
N GLU A 441 3.69 23.68 7.82
CA GLU A 441 2.82 23.79 6.64
C GLU A 441 1.56 22.94 6.82
N PRO A 442 0.41 23.37 6.28
CA PRO A 442 -0.85 22.64 6.40
C PRO A 442 -0.88 21.38 5.53
N THR A 443 -1.77 20.46 5.89
CA THR A 443 -2.33 19.50 4.93
C THR A 443 -3.38 20.22 4.07
N LEU A 444 -3.31 20.08 2.74
CA LEU A 444 -4.22 20.73 1.78
C LEU A 444 -5.16 19.73 1.12
N PHE A 445 -6.41 20.12 0.91
CA PHE A 445 -7.42 19.31 0.22
C PHE A 445 -7.93 20.07 -1.00
N TYR A 446 -7.40 19.75 -2.16
CA TYR A 446 -7.88 20.29 -3.43
C TYR A 446 -9.15 19.55 -3.83
N VAL A 447 -10.26 20.28 -3.97
CA VAL A 447 -11.51 19.74 -4.49
C VAL A 447 -11.62 20.12 -5.95
N ILE A 448 -11.64 19.14 -6.85
CA ILE A 448 -11.64 19.32 -8.29
C ILE A 448 -12.94 18.77 -8.86
N SER A 449 -13.72 19.60 -9.55
CA SER A 449 -14.94 19.13 -10.21
C SER A 449 -14.59 18.34 -11.47
N ARG A 450 -15.12 17.13 -11.59
CA ARG A 450 -14.98 16.26 -12.77
C ARG A 450 -15.79 16.81 -13.95
N GLU A 451 -16.96 17.39 -13.66
CA GLU A 451 -17.87 17.97 -14.65
C GLU A 451 -17.38 19.35 -15.12
N ARG A 452 -17.11 20.28 -14.19
CA ARG A 452 -16.64 21.63 -14.52
C ARG A 452 -15.16 21.66 -14.94
N ARG A 453 -14.44 20.56 -14.72
CA ARG A 453 -13.02 20.40 -15.10
C ARG A 453 -12.09 21.46 -14.49
N GLU A 454 -12.40 21.91 -13.29
CA GLU A 454 -11.65 22.94 -12.58
C GLU A 454 -11.56 22.68 -11.08
N VAL A 455 -10.60 23.37 -10.43
CA VAL A 455 -10.48 23.39 -8.97
C VAL A 455 -11.61 24.25 -8.41
N MET A 456 -12.46 23.62 -7.59
CA MET A 456 -13.55 24.28 -6.88
C MET A 456 -13.01 25.14 -5.75
N THR A 457 -12.25 24.53 -4.84
CA THR A 457 -11.66 25.21 -3.68
C THR A 457 -10.50 24.37 -3.13
N VAL A 458 -9.78 24.92 -2.15
CA VAL A 458 -8.69 24.24 -1.44
C VAL A 458 -8.89 24.46 0.05
N TYR A 459 -9.16 23.38 0.80
CA TYR A 459 -9.22 23.43 2.25
C TYR A 459 -7.84 23.17 2.87
N ARG A 460 -7.69 23.57 4.13
CA ARG A 460 -6.49 23.28 4.94
C ARG A 460 -6.85 22.60 6.26
N SER A 461 -5.93 21.82 6.80
CA SER A 461 -5.97 21.25 8.15
C SER A 461 -4.59 21.34 8.81
N ASP A 462 -4.54 21.10 10.11
CA ASP A 462 -3.32 20.70 10.82
C ASP A 462 -2.49 19.67 10.01
N PRO A 463 -1.15 19.76 10.09
CA PRO A 463 -0.24 18.85 9.42
C PRO A 463 -0.43 17.41 9.91
N CYS A 464 -0.45 16.48 8.97
CA CYS A 464 -0.34 15.04 9.24
C CYS A 464 0.31 14.38 8.03
N PHE A 465 1.06 13.30 8.24
CA PHE A 465 1.53 12.44 7.16
C PHE A 465 0.50 11.36 6.86
N VAL A 466 0.34 10.99 5.58
CA VAL A 466 -0.67 10.03 5.14
C VAL A 466 -0.02 9.03 4.19
N MET A 467 -0.15 7.75 4.50
CA MET A 467 0.25 6.68 3.60
C MET A 467 -0.95 6.23 2.75
N ASN A 468 -2.05 5.85 3.39
CA ASN A 468 -3.25 5.39 2.70
C ASN A 468 -4.49 6.23 3.01
N LEU A 469 -5.21 6.57 1.95
CA LEU A 469 -6.56 7.12 2.00
C LEU A 469 -7.58 5.97 1.97
N ILE A 470 -8.73 6.15 2.61
CA ILE A 470 -9.74 5.07 2.78
C ILE A 470 -10.86 5.24 1.75
N ASN A 471 -11.67 6.29 1.89
CA ASN A 471 -12.83 6.54 1.03
C ASN A 471 -13.25 8.02 1.11
N ALA A 472 -14.02 8.49 0.12
CA ALA A 472 -14.69 9.78 0.18
C ALA A 472 -16.13 9.65 -0.32
N TYR A 473 -17.05 10.48 0.19
CA TYR A 473 -18.43 10.51 -0.27
C TYR A 473 -19.07 11.89 -0.08
N GLU A 474 -20.13 12.14 -0.84
CA GLU A 474 -20.88 13.40 -0.81
C GLU A 474 -22.15 13.25 0.03
N VAL A 475 -22.46 14.27 0.84
CA VAL A 475 -23.77 14.45 1.47
C VAL A 475 -24.15 15.93 1.32
N ASN A 476 -25.15 16.21 0.49
CA ASN A 476 -25.53 17.57 0.11
C ASN A 476 -24.31 18.36 -0.43
N ASP A 477 -24.07 19.57 0.08
CA ASP A 477 -22.93 20.43 -0.28
C ASP A 477 -21.71 20.20 0.65
N THR A 478 -21.45 18.94 1.01
CA THR A 478 -20.36 18.55 1.89
C THR A 478 -19.72 17.25 1.43
N ILE A 479 -18.40 17.21 1.40
CA ILE A 479 -17.62 15.99 1.17
C ILE A 479 -17.09 15.49 2.51
N PHE A 480 -17.29 14.21 2.77
CA PHE A 480 -16.62 13.48 3.83
C PHE A 480 -15.49 12.65 3.22
N LEU A 481 -14.32 12.62 3.85
CA LEU A 481 -13.26 11.69 3.48
C LEU A 481 -12.58 11.09 4.70
N ASP A 482 -12.23 9.82 4.59
CA ASP A 482 -11.57 9.05 5.63
C ASP A 482 -10.11 8.79 5.23
N MET A 483 -9.18 9.04 6.16
CA MET A 483 -7.76 8.79 5.93
C MET A 483 -7.01 8.31 7.18
N ILE A 484 -5.93 7.58 6.96
CA ILE A 484 -5.02 7.10 8.00
C ILE A 484 -3.91 8.11 8.18
N CYS A 485 -3.92 8.79 9.31
CA CYS A 485 -3.03 9.88 9.63
C CYS A 485 -1.95 9.46 10.61
N TYR A 486 -0.74 9.91 10.33
CA TYR A 486 0.39 9.92 11.24
C TYR A 486 0.73 11.36 11.60
N LYS A 487 1.35 11.54 12.75
CA LYS A 487 1.82 12.86 13.17
C LYS A 487 2.84 13.45 12.20
N ASP A 488 3.73 12.63 11.66
CA ASP A 488 4.84 12.99 10.77
C ASP A 488 5.32 11.77 9.95
N ASP A 489 6.41 11.93 9.19
CA ASP A 489 6.99 10.91 8.31
C ASP A 489 7.84 9.84 9.05
N THR A 490 7.83 9.80 10.40
CA THR A 490 8.61 8.80 11.16
C THR A 490 8.27 7.37 10.75
N ILE A 491 7.00 7.07 10.45
CA ILE A 491 6.58 5.72 10.06
C ILE A 491 7.37 5.20 8.85
N VAL A 492 7.53 6.02 7.79
CA VAL A 492 8.28 5.61 6.61
C VAL A 492 9.80 5.59 6.85
N ARG A 493 10.30 6.29 7.88
CA ARG A 493 11.70 6.17 8.30
C ARG A 493 11.97 4.91 9.15
N GLN A 494 10.92 4.29 9.70
CA GLN A 494 11.02 3.04 10.46
C GLN A 494 10.96 1.79 9.57
N LEU A 495 10.43 1.89 8.34
CA LEU A 495 10.24 0.78 7.40
C LEU A 495 11.47 0.53 6.49
N THR A 496 12.66 0.82 7.00
CA THR A 496 13.92 0.51 6.30
C THR A 496 14.22 -0.98 6.34
N THR A 497 14.91 -1.51 5.33
CA THR A 497 15.32 -2.91 5.31
C THR A 497 16.19 -3.25 6.52
N GLN A 498 17.04 -2.33 6.97
CA GLN A 498 17.87 -2.50 8.17
C GLN A 498 17.00 -2.70 9.42
N TYR A 499 16.07 -1.79 9.69
CA TYR A 499 15.23 -1.90 10.88
C TYR A 499 14.30 -3.11 10.84
N LEU A 500 13.84 -3.51 9.67
CA LEU A 500 12.98 -4.70 9.53
C LEU A 500 13.76 -6.02 9.69
N ARG A 501 15.06 -6.05 9.35
CA ARG A 501 15.96 -7.18 9.63
C ARG A 501 16.47 -7.20 11.07
N GLU A 502 16.66 -6.03 11.67
CA GLU A 502 17.16 -5.85 13.04
C GLU A 502 16.19 -4.99 13.86
N PRO A 503 14.98 -5.49 14.21
CA PRO A 503 13.93 -4.66 14.82
C PRO A 503 14.30 -4.01 16.16
N HIS A 504 15.24 -4.61 16.89
CA HIS A 504 15.77 -4.09 18.14
C HIS A 504 16.59 -2.79 17.98
N THR A 505 17.01 -2.45 16.76
CA THR A 505 17.75 -1.21 16.44
C THR A 505 16.84 -0.08 15.98
N MET A 506 15.55 -0.34 15.76
CA MET A 506 14.58 0.62 15.24
C MET A 506 14.47 1.86 16.16
N LYS A 507 14.39 3.04 15.55
CA LYS A 507 14.24 4.31 16.28
C LYS A 507 13.13 5.18 15.67
N PRO A 508 12.14 5.62 16.47
CA PRO A 508 11.79 5.12 17.81
C PRO A 508 11.57 3.59 17.84
N SER A 509 11.69 2.96 19.00
CA SER A 509 11.67 1.49 19.12
C SER A 509 10.34 0.86 18.72
N ARG A 510 9.23 1.58 18.85
CA ARG A 510 7.90 1.14 18.42
C ARG A 510 7.49 1.86 17.15
N LEU A 511 6.85 1.14 16.23
CA LEU A 511 6.26 1.75 15.04
C LEU A 511 5.32 2.89 15.45
N LEU A 512 5.44 4.01 14.75
CA LEU A 512 4.60 5.18 15.00
C LEU A 512 3.13 4.80 14.83
N GLY A 513 2.31 5.16 15.81
CA GLY A 513 0.88 4.89 15.76
C GLY A 513 0.15 5.76 14.75
N SER A 514 -0.81 5.18 14.04
CA SER A 514 -1.72 5.88 13.16
C SER A 514 -3.07 6.13 13.83
N GLU A 515 -3.83 7.07 13.28
CA GLU A 515 -5.23 7.31 13.64
C GLU A 515 -6.07 7.43 12.37
N VAL A 516 -7.29 6.90 12.40
CA VAL A 516 -8.26 7.10 11.33
C VAL A 516 -9.03 8.37 11.60
N ARG A 517 -9.00 9.32 10.68
CA ARG A 517 -9.71 10.60 10.78
C ARG A 517 -10.73 10.74 9.65
N ARG A 518 -11.94 11.18 9.99
CA ARG A 518 -12.98 11.59 9.04
C ARG A 518 -12.98 13.10 8.91
N TYR A 519 -12.54 13.61 7.77
CA TYR A 519 -12.56 15.03 7.43
C TYR A 519 -13.88 15.42 6.80
N ARG A 520 -14.28 16.67 7.02
CA ARG A 520 -15.49 17.30 6.51
C ARG A 520 -15.13 18.58 5.76
N LEU A 521 -15.45 18.62 4.47
CA LEU A 521 -15.26 19.76 3.57
C LEU A 521 -16.64 20.34 3.22
N SER A 522 -17.06 21.42 3.88
CA SER A 522 -18.44 21.94 3.82
C SER A 522 -18.55 23.28 3.11
N HIS A 523 -19.74 23.58 2.57
CA HIS A 523 -20.05 24.85 1.89
C HIS A 523 -19.25 25.00 0.59
N LEU A 524 -19.17 23.94 -0.22
CA LEU A 524 -18.30 23.89 -1.40
C LEU A 524 -18.62 24.99 -2.41
N GLU A 525 -19.89 25.28 -2.64
CA GLU A 525 -20.29 26.32 -3.60
C GLU A 525 -19.96 27.74 -3.09
N ASP A 526 -20.18 28.02 -1.80
CA ASP A 526 -19.81 29.31 -1.19
C ASP A 526 -18.28 29.50 -1.15
N GLU A 527 -17.56 28.44 -0.80
CA GLU A 527 -16.09 28.42 -0.79
C GLU A 527 -15.51 28.50 -2.20
N HIS A 528 -16.24 28.06 -3.22
CA HIS A 528 -15.85 28.24 -4.62
C HIS A 528 -15.86 29.70 -5.04
N VAL A 529 -16.91 30.46 -4.69
CA VAL A 529 -16.98 31.91 -4.94
C VAL A 529 -15.80 32.62 -4.26
N THR A 530 -15.53 32.26 -3.00
CA THR A 530 -14.38 32.80 -2.26
C THR A 530 -13.06 32.44 -2.93
N TYR A 531 -12.89 31.18 -3.34
CA TYR A 531 -11.71 30.71 -4.05
C TYR A 531 -11.49 31.47 -5.36
N LEU A 532 -12.52 31.70 -6.18
CA LEU A 532 -12.40 32.46 -7.42
C LEU A 532 -11.94 33.91 -7.17
N SER A 533 -12.39 34.53 -6.08
CA SER A 533 -12.02 35.91 -5.73
C SER A 533 -10.61 36.06 -5.16
N LYS A 534 -10.13 35.03 -4.42
CA LYS A 534 -8.85 35.08 -3.69
C LYS A 534 -7.73 34.28 -4.35
N ARG A 535 -8.05 33.36 -5.27
CA ARG A 535 -7.04 32.52 -5.91
C ARG A 535 -6.00 33.41 -6.59
N PRO A 536 -4.70 33.11 -6.43
CA PRO A 536 -3.69 33.86 -7.15
C PRO A 536 -3.96 33.74 -8.65
N ALA A 537 -4.09 34.87 -9.36
CA ALA A 537 -4.16 34.87 -10.83
C ALA A 537 -3.00 34.01 -11.39
N LYS A 538 -3.26 33.26 -12.48
CA LYS A 538 -2.55 32.11 -13.14
C LYS A 538 -0.98 32.12 -13.25
N SER A 539 -0.26 32.82 -12.39
CA SER A 539 1.19 33.06 -12.44
C SER A 539 1.84 33.18 -11.05
N ARG A 540 1.11 33.10 -9.92
CA ARG A 540 1.67 33.41 -8.59
C ARG A 540 1.90 32.23 -7.63
N PHE A 541 1.73 30.99 -8.08
CA PHE A 541 2.31 29.81 -7.41
C PHE A 541 3.75 29.53 -7.84
N SER A 542 4.41 30.48 -8.51
CA SER A 542 5.86 30.67 -8.39
C SER A 542 6.13 31.56 -7.18
N LEU A 543 5.73 31.14 -5.97
CA LEU A 543 6.55 31.57 -4.83
C LEU A 543 7.93 31.02 -5.16
N PRO A 544 8.97 31.85 -5.32
CA PRO A 544 10.31 31.31 -5.43
C PRO A 544 10.45 30.45 -4.19
N LEU A 545 10.59 29.13 -4.33
CA LEU A 545 10.86 28.24 -3.20
C LEU A 545 11.91 28.90 -2.28
N PHE A 546 12.89 29.59 -2.88
CA PHE A 546 13.90 30.41 -2.22
C PHE A 546 13.46 31.52 -1.24
N LYS A 547 12.26 32.12 -1.33
CA LYS A 547 11.82 33.16 -0.38
C LYS A 547 11.02 32.62 0.82
N VAL A 548 10.45 31.42 0.70
CA VAL A 548 9.84 30.69 1.84
C VAL A 548 10.91 29.90 2.60
N PHE A 549 12.03 29.55 1.95
CA PHE A 549 13.16 28.83 2.56
C PHE A 549 14.35 29.70 2.97
N LYS A 550 14.16 31.00 3.27
CA LYS A 550 15.12 31.63 4.18
C LYS A 550 14.96 30.91 5.51
N ASN A 551 16.06 30.32 5.99
CA ASN A 551 16.22 29.81 7.35
C ASN A 551 15.88 30.92 8.35
N ASP A 552 14.59 31.19 8.54
CA ASP A 552 14.14 31.83 9.75
C ASP A 552 14.31 30.77 10.81
N THR A 553 15.31 30.96 11.65
CA THR A 553 15.78 30.06 12.71
C THR A 553 14.74 29.92 13.84
N THR A 554 13.49 30.27 13.54
CA THR A 554 12.32 30.09 14.36
C THR A 554 11.32 29.28 13.54
N GLN A 555 11.37 27.94 13.64
CA GLN A 555 10.30 27.09 13.13
C GLN A 555 9.00 27.43 13.89
N THR A 556 8.24 28.41 13.40
CA THR A 556 6.92 28.69 13.94
C THR A 556 6.04 27.49 13.63
N LYS A 557 5.58 26.79 14.67
CA LYS A 557 4.60 25.70 14.56
C LYS A 557 3.40 26.15 13.71
N TYR A 558 2.82 25.21 12.95
CA TYR A 558 1.56 25.48 12.27
C TYR A 558 0.53 26.03 13.27
N SER A 559 -0.25 27.02 12.83
CA SER A 559 -1.34 27.58 13.62
C SER A 559 -2.55 27.77 12.72
N GLU A 560 -3.63 27.09 13.08
CA GLU A 560 -4.90 27.19 12.37
C GLU A 560 -5.43 28.63 12.33
N ASN A 561 -5.18 29.40 13.39
CA ASN A 561 -5.65 30.77 13.58
C ASN A 561 -4.68 31.83 13.03
N ALA A 562 -3.63 31.44 12.32
CA ALA A 562 -2.70 32.39 11.75
C ALA A 562 -3.43 33.28 10.71
N THR A 563 -3.30 34.60 10.84
CA THR A 563 -3.94 35.57 9.93
C THR A 563 -3.01 36.08 8.83
N ASN A 564 -1.70 35.94 9.00
CA ASN A 564 -0.67 36.50 8.13
C ASN A 564 0.10 35.43 7.33
N ARG A 565 -0.38 34.19 7.30
CA ARG A 565 0.23 33.08 6.53
C ARG A 565 -0.42 32.96 5.15
N TRP A 566 0.30 32.40 4.19
CA TRP A 566 -0.15 32.28 2.80
C TRP A 566 -1.43 31.43 2.63
N TYR A 567 -1.68 30.52 3.58
CA TYR A 567 -2.85 29.64 3.62
C TYR A 567 -4.03 30.21 4.43
N SER A 568 -3.88 31.36 5.10
CA SER A 568 -4.87 31.85 6.08
C SER A 568 -6.26 32.10 5.48
N TRP A 569 -6.32 32.37 4.18
CA TRP A 569 -7.58 32.63 3.47
C TRP A 569 -8.35 31.37 3.08
N MET A 570 -7.71 30.19 3.16
CA MET A 570 -8.31 28.90 2.80
C MET A 570 -9.25 28.42 3.91
N PRO A 571 -10.41 27.85 3.57
CA PRO A 571 -11.32 27.26 4.55
C PRO A 571 -10.68 26.08 5.28
N ILE A 572 -11.14 25.83 6.50
CA ILE A 572 -10.62 24.76 7.36
C ILE A 572 -11.40 23.47 7.11
N ALA A 573 -10.67 22.38 6.87
CA ALA A 573 -11.20 21.03 6.86
C ALA A 573 -11.20 20.48 8.29
N THR A 574 -12.36 20.54 8.96
CA THR A 574 -12.52 19.96 10.30
C THR A 574 -12.55 18.43 10.23
N TYR A 575 -12.07 17.75 11.26
CA TYR A 575 -12.14 16.29 11.31
C TYR A 575 -12.56 15.75 12.68
N GLU A 576 -13.02 14.51 12.67
CA GLU A 576 -13.17 13.70 13.86
C GLU A 576 -12.26 12.48 13.80
N GLN A 577 -11.59 12.17 14.91
CA GLN A 577 -10.96 10.87 15.09
C GLN A 577 -12.05 9.78 15.13
N ARG A 578 -11.87 8.73 14.32
CA ARG A 578 -12.75 7.57 14.22
C ARG A 578 -12.16 6.35 14.91
N ILE A 579 -10.88 6.05 14.69
CA ILE A 579 -10.18 4.90 15.28
C ILE A 579 -8.79 5.37 15.74
N GLN A 580 -8.35 4.95 16.93
CA GLN A 580 -7.06 5.34 17.52
C GLN A 580 -5.97 4.26 17.51
N PRO A 581 -6.29 2.94 17.60
CA PRO A 581 -5.26 1.93 17.42
C PRO A 581 -4.62 2.01 16.03
N SER A 582 -3.32 1.73 15.97
CA SER A 582 -2.57 1.70 14.72
C SER A 582 -3.19 0.71 13.75
N ILE A 583 -3.69 1.23 12.63
CA ILE A 583 -4.21 0.46 11.52
C ILE A 583 -3.57 0.92 10.22
N GLU A 584 -3.31 0.00 9.29
CA GLU A 584 -2.89 0.31 7.93
C GLU A 584 -3.44 -0.64 6.87
N LEU A 585 -3.15 -0.38 5.59
CA LEU A 585 -3.64 -1.08 4.41
C LEU A 585 -5.17 -1.22 4.44
N PRO A 586 -5.89 -0.08 4.46
CA PRO A 586 -7.33 -0.07 4.65
C PRO A 586 -8.03 -0.71 3.46
N GLN A 587 -8.99 -1.56 3.76
CA GLN A 587 -9.86 -2.20 2.79
C GLN A 587 -11.31 -1.97 3.21
N ILE A 588 -12.14 -1.62 2.23
CA ILE A 588 -13.58 -1.49 2.39
C ILE A 588 -14.25 -2.33 1.32
N ASN A 589 -15.55 -2.57 1.44
CA ASN A 589 -16.30 -3.16 0.36
C ASN A 589 -16.23 -2.23 -0.88
N PRO A 590 -15.72 -2.71 -2.03
CA PRO A 590 -15.55 -1.86 -3.21
C PRO A 590 -16.87 -1.29 -3.74
N ASN A 591 -18.02 -1.91 -3.44
CA ASN A 591 -19.34 -1.40 -3.79
C ASN A 591 -19.71 -0.11 -3.03
N PHE A 592 -19.02 0.18 -1.92
CA PHE A 592 -19.20 1.38 -1.10
C PHE A 592 -18.15 2.46 -1.38
N LYS A 593 -17.21 2.24 -2.32
CA LYS A 593 -16.34 3.32 -2.80
C LYS A 593 -17.19 4.46 -3.34
N MET A 594 -16.83 5.69 -3.00
CA MET A 594 -17.57 6.92 -3.33
C MET A 594 -18.89 7.13 -2.56
N TYR A 595 -19.29 6.18 -1.73
CA TYR A 595 -20.53 6.20 -0.94
C TYR A 595 -20.23 6.13 0.55
N LYS A 596 -21.23 6.51 1.36
CA LYS A 596 -21.11 6.41 2.82
C LYS A 596 -20.91 4.94 3.21
N HIS A 597 -19.90 4.70 4.04
CA HIS A 597 -19.55 3.37 4.55
C HIS A 597 -19.34 3.43 6.07
N SER A 598 -19.53 2.30 6.73
CA SER A 598 -19.38 2.15 8.19
C SER A 598 -18.26 1.19 8.55
N ILE A 599 -17.97 0.21 7.69
CA ILE A 599 -17.03 -0.88 7.95
C ILE A 599 -15.72 -0.62 7.20
N MET A 600 -14.62 -0.93 7.89
CA MET A 600 -13.28 -0.92 7.32
C MET A 600 -12.45 -2.05 7.93
N TYR A 601 -11.66 -2.69 7.09
CA TYR A 601 -10.67 -3.70 7.44
C TYR A 601 -9.26 -3.14 7.27
N GLY A 602 -8.29 -3.72 7.96
CA GLY A 602 -6.88 -3.38 7.75
C GLY A 602 -5.95 -4.21 8.63
N LEU A 603 -4.66 -3.95 8.50
CA LEU A 603 -3.63 -4.51 9.35
C LEU A 603 -3.58 -3.78 10.69
N GLY A 604 -3.60 -4.53 11.78
CA GLY A 604 -3.51 -4.02 13.15
C GLY A 604 -2.48 -4.80 13.97
N PHE A 605 -2.50 -4.58 15.28
CA PHE A 605 -1.66 -5.30 16.24
C PHE A 605 -2.50 -6.21 17.13
N SER A 606 -1.96 -7.38 17.43
CA SER A 606 -2.42 -8.23 18.51
C SER A 606 -2.14 -7.57 19.85
N ALA A 607 -2.86 -8.00 20.89
CA ALA A 607 -2.64 -7.48 22.24
C ALA A 607 -1.17 -7.63 22.66
N SER A 608 -0.54 -8.76 22.35
CA SER A 608 0.87 -9.07 22.67
C SER A 608 1.87 -8.21 21.90
N ASN A 609 1.63 -7.92 20.62
CA ASN A 609 2.60 -7.17 19.81
C ASN A 609 2.39 -5.65 19.87
N SER A 610 1.21 -5.18 20.30
CA SER A 610 0.88 -3.75 20.34
C SER A 610 1.86 -2.89 21.16
N LEU A 611 2.53 -3.48 22.16
CA LEU A 611 3.48 -2.79 23.05
C LEU A 611 4.94 -3.21 22.84
N LYS A 612 5.21 -4.10 21.89
CA LYS A 612 6.54 -4.70 21.70
C LYS A 612 7.41 -3.82 20.80
N ASP A 613 8.66 -3.60 21.20
CA ASP A 613 9.65 -2.92 20.37
C ASP A 613 9.93 -3.69 19.08
N GLY A 614 10.05 -2.97 17.97
CA GLY A 614 10.31 -3.50 16.64
C GLY A 614 9.17 -4.32 16.03
N ALA A 615 8.04 -4.47 16.73
CA ALA A 615 6.92 -5.23 16.21
C ALA A 615 6.26 -4.51 15.02
N ILE A 616 5.94 -5.30 14.01
CA ILE A 616 5.13 -4.91 12.85
C ILE A 616 3.70 -5.46 13.00
N TRP A 617 2.78 -5.00 12.16
CA TRP A 617 1.40 -5.47 12.16
C TRP A 617 1.31 -6.99 11.97
N ASP A 618 0.54 -7.66 12.83
CA ASP A 618 0.44 -9.12 12.93
C ASP A 618 -1.02 -9.61 13.00
N SER A 619 -1.97 -8.73 12.73
CA SER A 619 -3.40 -9.00 12.87
C SER A 619 -4.20 -8.35 11.74
N ILE A 620 -5.33 -8.95 11.38
CA ILE A 620 -6.35 -8.31 10.54
C ILE A 620 -7.46 -7.82 11.46
N VAL A 621 -7.78 -6.53 11.40
CA VAL A 621 -8.82 -5.92 12.23
C VAL A 621 -10.01 -5.51 11.40
N LYS A 622 -11.21 -5.71 11.93
CA LYS A 622 -12.47 -5.15 11.41
C LYS A 622 -12.92 -4.05 12.34
N THR A 623 -13.25 -2.90 11.77
CA THR A 623 -13.64 -1.69 12.51
C THR A 623 -14.98 -1.17 12.04
N ASN A 624 -15.69 -0.49 12.95
CA ASN A 624 -16.86 0.31 12.63
C ASN A 624 -16.55 1.78 12.91
N LEU A 625 -16.57 2.59 11.84
CA LEU A 625 -16.21 4.01 11.85
C LEU A 625 -17.28 4.91 12.48
N GLU A 626 -18.52 4.43 12.59
CA GLU A 626 -19.60 5.18 13.23
C GLU A 626 -19.62 4.95 14.75
N THR A 627 -19.43 3.69 15.20
CA THR A 627 -19.28 3.38 16.63
C THR A 627 -17.87 3.62 17.17
N LYS A 628 -16.92 3.96 16.30
CA LYS A 628 -15.53 4.29 16.64
C LYS A 628 -14.78 3.15 17.34
N SER A 629 -15.07 1.91 16.95
CA SER A 629 -14.59 0.71 17.66
C SER A 629 -14.02 -0.35 16.72
N ILE A 630 -13.01 -1.08 17.20
CA ILE A 630 -12.62 -2.37 16.62
C ILE A 630 -13.71 -3.38 17.01
N MET A 631 -14.32 -4.02 16.02
CA MET A 631 -15.39 -5.00 16.22
C MET A 631 -14.85 -6.39 16.53
N THR A 632 -13.85 -6.82 15.78
CA THR A 632 -13.20 -8.13 15.90
C THR A 632 -11.83 -8.08 15.21
N SER A 633 -10.96 -9.03 15.55
CA SER A 633 -9.66 -9.21 14.91
C SER A 633 -9.35 -10.68 14.70
N TRP A 634 -8.64 -10.97 13.62
CA TRP A 634 -7.96 -12.23 13.40
C TRP A 634 -6.48 -12.09 13.75
N HIS A 635 -5.94 -13.06 14.48
CA HIS A 635 -4.53 -13.16 14.81
C HIS A 635 -4.15 -14.63 15.00
N GLN A 636 -2.93 -14.98 14.59
CA GLN A 636 -2.29 -16.26 14.90
C GLN A 636 -0.85 -16.00 15.35
N GLU A 637 -0.42 -16.68 16.41
CA GLU A 637 0.92 -16.48 16.97
C GLU A 637 2.02 -16.72 15.92
N GLY A 638 2.98 -15.79 15.84
CA GLY A 638 4.09 -15.86 14.89
C GLY A 638 3.69 -15.66 13.43
N CYS A 639 2.44 -15.28 13.14
CA CYS A 639 1.93 -15.09 11.80
C CYS A 639 1.69 -13.61 11.48
N TYR A 640 2.04 -13.20 10.26
CA TYR A 640 2.03 -11.80 9.82
C TYR A 640 1.28 -11.69 8.48
N PRO A 641 0.06 -11.15 8.47
CA PRO A 641 -0.77 -11.01 7.28
C PRO A 641 -0.33 -9.84 6.38
N SER A 642 -0.50 -10.00 5.07
CA SER A 642 -0.50 -8.90 4.10
C SER A 642 -1.87 -8.21 4.04
N GLU A 643 -2.02 -7.21 3.17
CA GLU A 643 -3.30 -6.53 2.89
C GLU A 643 -4.49 -7.52 2.82
N PRO A 644 -5.56 -7.30 3.63
CA PRO A 644 -6.76 -8.14 3.62
C PRO A 644 -7.75 -7.69 2.53
N VAL A 645 -7.51 -8.10 1.29
CA VAL A 645 -8.31 -7.67 0.13
C VAL A 645 -9.74 -8.17 0.24
N PHE A 646 -10.71 -7.25 0.25
CA PHE A 646 -12.14 -7.57 0.33
C PHE A 646 -12.71 -7.95 -1.03
N ILE A 647 -13.39 -9.09 -1.09
CA ILE A 647 -14.15 -9.55 -2.25
C ILE A 647 -15.63 -9.67 -1.85
N PRO A 648 -16.53 -8.83 -2.41
CA PRO A 648 -17.94 -8.89 -2.08
C PRO A 648 -18.57 -10.20 -2.57
N ARG A 649 -19.51 -10.73 -1.79
CA ARG A 649 -20.39 -11.79 -2.26
C ARG A 649 -21.21 -11.26 -3.46
N PRO A 650 -21.28 -11.99 -4.59
CA PRO A 650 -22.18 -11.63 -5.68
C PRO A 650 -23.64 -11.66 -5.21
N SER A 651 -24.43 -10.68 -5.65
CA SER A 651 -25.88 -10.70 -5.48
C SER A 651 -26.48 -11.80 -6.35
N ILE A 652 -27.38 -12.61 -5.80
CA ILE A 652 -28.05 -13.71 -6.53
C ILE A 652 -29.40 -13.28 -7.15
N GLY A 653 -29.72 -11.98 -7.13
CA GLY A 653 -30.90 -11.43 -7.78
C GLY A 653 -31.27 -10.04 -7.25
N PRO A 654 -32.21 -9.34 -7.90
CA PRO A 654 -32.56 -7.95 -7.53
C PRO A 654 -33.06 -7.77 -6.09
N GLU A 655 -33.61 -8.82 -5.49
CA GLU A 655 -34.13 -8.81 -4.11
C GLU A 655 -33.06 -9.13 -3.06
N ASP A 656 -31.89 -9.61 -3.49
CA ASP A 656 -30.79 -10.01 -2.61
C ASP A 656 -29.91 -8.80 -2.25
N GLN A 657 -30.21 -8.21 -1.08
CA GLN A 657 -29.47 -7.09 -0.51
C GLN A 657 -28.22 -7.60 0.21
N VAL A 658 -27.10 -7.63 -0.52
CA VAL A 658 -25.78 -7.98 0.02
C VAL A 658 -25.34 -6.91 1.04
N GLY A 659 -25.09 -7.33 2.28
CA GLY A 659 -24.60 -6.46 3.35
C GLY A 659 -23.22 -5.84 3.05
N GLU A 660 -22.89 -4.74 3.75
CA GLU A 660 -21.60 -4.04 3.59
C GLU A 660 -20.40 -4.96 3.84
N ASP A 661 -20.54 -5.92 4.75
CA ASP A 661 -19.53 -6.88 5.17
C ASP A 661 -19.81 -8.32 4.72
N GLU A 662 -20.72 -8.53 3.77
CA GLU A 662 -20.96 -9.83 3.17
C GLU A 662 -19.98 -10.12 2.01
N GLY A 663 -19.02 -10.99 2.29
CA GLY A 663 -17.96 -11.34 1.37
C GLY A 663 -16.83 -12.08 2.07
N VAL A 664 -15.67 -12.10 1.44
CA VAL A 664 -14.45 -12.66 2.03
C VAL A 664 -13.32 -11.66 2.05
N LEU A 665 -12.36 -11.87 2.95
CA LEU A 665 -11.05 -11.24 2.91
C LEU A 665 -10.02 -12.28 2.48
N LEU A 666 -9.16 -11.91 1.54
CA LEU A 666 -7.98 -12.69 1.15
C LEU A 666 -6.71 -11.99 1.63
N SER A 667 -5.81 -12.74 2.26
CA SER A 667 -4.51 -12.23 2.70
C SER A 667 -3.46 -13.33 2.59
N VAL A 668 -2.24 -13.00 2.15
CA VAL A 668 -1.10 -13.91 2.25
C VAL A 668 -0.46 -13.72 3.61
N VAL A 669 -0.33 -14.79 4.37
CA VAL A 669 0.17 -14.76 5.75
C VAL A 669 1.51 -15.45 5.81
N MET A 670 2.54 -14.74 6.30
CA MET A 670 3.85 -15.31 6.58
C MET A 670 3.87 -15.91 7.99
N ASN A 671 4.26 -17.17 8.10
CA ASN A 671 4.45 -17.88 9.37
C ASN A 671 5.94 -17.95 9.71
N ALA A 672 6.35 -17.17 10.71
CA ALA A 672 7.75 -17.07 11.13
C ALA A 672 8.28 -18.40 11.69
N ALA A 673 7.43 -19.21 12.32
CA ALA A 673 7.84 -20.45 12.97
C ALA A 673 8.22 -21.57 11.98
N THR A 674 7.67 -21.52 10.75
CA THR A 674 7.92 -22.48 9.67
C THR A 674 8.70 -21.88 8.51
N SER A 675 8.93 -20.56 8.51
CA SER A 675 9.51 -19.82 7.37
C SER A 675 8.78 -20.13 6.06
N SER A 676 7.46 -20.26 6.13
CA SER A 676 6.57 -20.49 4.99
C SER A 676 5.38 -19.53 5.06
N SER A 677 4.61 -19.47 3.98
CA SER A 677 3.40 -18.65 3.92
C SER A 677 2.19 -19.48 3.52
N PHE A 678 1.00 -18.99 3.85
CA PHE A 678 -0.27 -19.58 3.44
C PHE A 678 -1.23 -18.49 2.96
N LEU A 679 -2.13 -18.82 2.02
CA LEU A 679 -3.27 -17.96 1.70
C LEU A 679 -4.33 -18.15 2.78
N LEU A 680 -4.81 -17.06 3.36
CA LEU A 680 -5.88 -17.01 4.34
C LEU A 680 -7.17 -16.49 3.68
N VAL A 681 -8.27 -17.22 3.88
CA VAL A 681 -9.62 -16.82 3.46
C VAL A 681 -10.49 -16.64 4.70
N LEU A 682 -10.86 -15.41 4.99
CA LEU A 682 -11.74 -15.08 6.11
C LEU A 682 -13.15 -14.75 5.64
N ASP A 683 -14.15 -15.14 6.41
CA ASP A 683 -15.48 -14.54 6.34
C ASP A 683 -15.40 -13.08 6.78
N ALA A 684 -15.80 -12.13 5.93
CA ALA A 684 -15.62 -10.71 6.25
C ALA A 684 -16.57 -10.23 7.37
N THR A 685 -17.69 -10.92 7.58
CA THR A 685 -18.65 -10.57 8.64
C THR A 685 -18.07 -10.88 10.03
N SER A 686 -17.52 -12.08 10.22
CA SER A 686 -17.10 -12.61 11.52
C SER A 686 -15.58 -12.68 11.74
N LEU A 687 -14.78 -12.54 10.67
CA LEU A 687 -13.35 -12.88 10.61
C LEU A 687 -13.02 -14.34 10.96
N GLN A 688 -14.01 -15.24 10.86
CA GLN A 688 -13.74 -16.68 10.97
C GLN A 688 -12.96 -17.18 9.76
N VAL A 689 -12.03 -18.10 10.01
CA VAL A 689 -11.27 -18.77 8.96
C VAL A 689 -12.19 -19.72 8.20
N LEU A 690 -12.41 -19.45 6.91
CA LEU A 690 -13.17 -20.32 6.02
C LEU A 690 -12.26 -21.37 5.39
N ALA A 691 -11.10 -20.93 4.91
CA ALA A 691 -10.09 -21.80 4.33
C ALA A 691 -8.68 -21.24 4.50
N THR A 692 -7.71 -22.12 4.48
CA THR A 692 -6.29 -21.80 4.28
C THR A 692 -5.70 -22.66 3.19
N ALA A 693 -4.67 -22.18 2.50
CA ALA A 693 -3.91 -22.96 1.53
C ALA A 693 -2.41 -22.73 1.76
N ASP A 694 -1.67 -23.79 2.12
CA ASP A 694 -0.23 -23.73 2.35
C ASP A 694 0.51 -23.55 1.03
N LEU A 695 1.45 -22.61 0.94
CA LEU A 695 2.26 -22.36 -0.26
C LEU A 695 3.53 -23.23 -0.29
N GLU A 696 3.85 -23.90 0.83
CA GLU A 696 5.07 -24.70 1.04
C GLU A 696 6.37 -23.91 0.79
N ARG A 697 6.28 -22.59 0.81
CA ARG A 697 7.39 -21.66 0.62
C ARG A 697 7.11 -20.32 1.28
N LEU A 698 8.17 -19.56 1.50
CA LEU A 698 8.07 -18.20 2.00
C LEU A 698 7.60 -17.25 0.88
N VAL A 699 6.49 -16.56 1.13
CA VAL A 699 6.16 -15.29 0.49
C VAL A 699 6.37 -14.19 1.52
N PRO A 700 7.32 -13.27 1.30
CA PRO A 700 7.59 -12.15 2.19
C PRO A 700 6.35 -11.29 2.48
N ILE A 701 6.30 -10.73 3.69
CA ILE A 701 5.34 -9.70 4.07
C ILE A 701 5.45 -8.53 3.09
N SER A 702 4.30 -8.08 2.62
CA SER A 702 4.17 -6.99 1.66
C SER A 702 3.34 -5.84 2.23
N PHE A 703 3.74 -4.61 1.90
CA PHE A 703 2.95 -3.40 2.07
C PHE A 703 2.27 -2.94 0.76
N ALA A 704 2.51 -3.66 -0.33
CA ALA A 704 1.97 -3.32 -1.63
C ALA A 704 0.55 -3.85 -1.82
N HIS A 705 -0.18 -3.22 -2.75
CA HIS A 705 -1.60 -3.48 -2.92
C HIS A 705 -1.88 -4.59 -3.93
N GLY A 706 -2.73 -5.53 -3.52
CA GLY A 706 -3.23 -6.63 -4.35
C GLY A 706 -4.44 -6.24 -5.20
N SER A 707 -4.85 -7.15 -6.08
CA SER A 707 -6.09 -7.02 -6.85
C SER A 707 -6.68 -8.38 -7.16
N TYR A 708 -7.97 -8.42 -7.45
CA TYR A 708 -8.67 -9.64 -7.81
C TYR A 708 -9.50 -9.44 -9.08
N ARG A 709 -9.94 -10.53 -9.69
CA ARG A 709 -11.03 -10.55 -10.67
C ARG A 709 -11.85 -11.81 -10.49
N LEU A 710 -13.16 -11.66 -10.39
CA LEU A 710 -14.08 -12.80 -10.37
C LEU A 710 -14.38 -13.22 -11.80
N LEU A 711 -14.50 -14.52 -12.03
CA LEU A 711 -15.05 -15.03 -13.28
C LEU A 711 -16.58 -14.88 -13.20
N GLU A 712 -17.19 -14.32 -14.24
CA GLU A 712 -18.65 -14.25 -14.32
C GLU A 712 -19.21 -15.68 -14.24
N THR A 713 -19.98 -15.95 -13.19
CA THR A 713 -20.80 -17.16 -13.11
C THR A 713 -22.00 -16.93 -14.02
N HIS A 714 -21.91 -17.41 -15.27
CA HIS A 714 -23.05 -17.44 -16.20
C HIS A 714 -24.20 -18.32 -15.69
#